data_AF-A0AAU9W676-F1
#
_entry.id   AF-A0AAU9W676-F1
#
_cell.length_a   1.000
_cell.length_b   1.000
_cell.length_c   1.000
_cell.angle_alpha   90.00
_cell.angle_beta   90.00
_cell.angle_gamma   90.00
#
_symmetry.space_group_name_H-M   'P 1'
#
loop_
_entity.id
_entity.type
_entity.pdbx_description
1 polymer ?
#
loop_
_entity_poly.entity_id
_entity_poly.type
_entity_poly.pdbx_seq_one_letter_code
_entity_poly.pdbx_strand_id
1 'polypeptide(L)'
;MAAHTLARLSLLFAAFYCTLHCSEPRSFVIDFDNNCFLKDGEPFRYISGSLHYFRVPSFYWKDRLMKMKAGGLNAVQTYVAWNIHEPVHGQYNFDGDADIVSFIELANSLGLLFGGFPPWLLKSNISMSLRSTENPQYISYVQSWMGVLLPKLKPLLYANGGPIISVQVENEYGSFVACDHDYMQFLQQLFREYLGSDVILFTVDGDSEADLQCGTLPTLYATVDFGDSTDPEKAFAVMRKFSPKGPLINTEFYPGWLDRWSIPHQTRDATDVAKTLDKILSMNASVNFYMYEGGTNFGFMNGAEPKDFLPSITSYDYDAPLTEAGDTSTKFSILLQTIAKYEMIPVGPIPANTTKFAYGKVQMTLQSTLLEVLSKLAPSGPVYSSIPLSMEQIGQNYGFILYRTQIPESFYESGTAVLEISGQLHDRAIIYIGRVRQATLFRDQDELSASVKIGNFLQLDILVENMGRSNTGIADPKGIIGNVTLNGTVLIHWQMYAINLDNLFSDSYELCIKSDDNKKQRDMFNSDYEYAPSFYYGEFPVNSSSDTYLQLPGWNKGQAFVNGFNLGRYWPVVGPQNTLYVPASVLTANQNASVLIFELDLAPCEYPENCYVEFVATPSINGEVSISFFLVTLLSDSGSESRSFVIDYENDCFLKDGEPFRYISGSFHYFRVPSFYWRDRLMKMKAGGLNAVQTCVAWNIHEPVYGQYNFEGDADIVSFIELANSLGLLVIVRAGPYICAEWEFGGFPAWLLKNTSISLRSMESKEFIMAVENWMGVLLPRLKPLLYDNGGPIISVQVENEYGSFPACDHAYMELLAQLFRYYLGNNVILFTVDGDAESYLQCGTVSSLYATVDFGPKTNPESAFAVMRKFSPRGPLVNTEFYAGWLDNWGKPHQMRSATSIANTLDKILSMNASVNFYMYEGGTNFGFMNGAQYSGSVLHPNPTSYDYDAPLTEAGDTTTKFMILRETISKHEAIPVIPIPANTTKFAYGKVQMTQISTFLDLVPKLAAPYGPVNATFPLTMEQIEQNYGFVLYRTEIPKGFAQSTVTLSFTSVARDRAIIYVGRVRQGTLYRNPNQTEITLHIGEFLQLDILVENVGRINYGPSICDPKGIVGNVTINGNILTNWQIYPINLANVVSNLTSLLRNESNNNVLDPFAADDFAPSFFHGEIPPNPKGNASDTFLQLPGWSKGQAFVNGFNLGRYWPVVGPQETLFVPASVLSPNQQPSSLVLLELDGAPCEFPSSCFVEFVASPSINGTVHPID
;
A
#
# COMPACT_ATOMS: atom_id res chain seq x y z
N MET A 1 48.01 -56.41 -39.92
CA MET A 1 46.88 -57.28 -40.35
C MET A 1 45.78 -57.42 -39.30
N ALA A 2 46.06 -57.49 -37.98
CA ALA A 2 45.02 -57.74 -36.96
C ALA A 2 43.84 -56.73 -36.93
N ALA A 3 44.08 -55.44 -37.21
CA ALA A 3 43.05 -54.39 -37.09
C ALA A 3 41.86 -54.54 -38.05
N HIS A 4 42.05 -55.05 -39.27
CA HIS A 4 40.97 -55.19 -40.24
C HIS A 4 40.01 -56.35 -39.95
N THR A 5 40.39 -57.30 -39.10
CA THR A 5 39.54 -58.45 -38.76
C THR A 5 38.48 -58.08 -37.73
N LEU A 6 38.83 -57.28 -36.69
CA LEU A 6 37.85 -56.80 -35.70
C LEU A 6 36.76 -55.93 -36.35
N ALA A 7 37.14 -55.00 -37.23
CA ALA A 7 36.21 -54.08 -37.88
C ALA A 7 35.14 -54.77 -38.75
N ARG A 8 35.37 -56.00 -39.20
CA ARG A 8 34.35 -56.80 -39.90
C ARG A 8 33.49 -57.65 -38.96
N LEU A 9 34.00 -58.07 -37.80
CA LEU A 9 33.15 -58.74 -36.79
C LEU A 9 32.19 -57.76 -36.13
N SER A 10 32.60 -56.52 -35.83
CA SER A 10 31.70 -55.51 -35.24
C SER A 10 30.54 -55.14 -36.17
N LEU A 11 30.81 -54.96 -37.47
CA LEU A 11 29.76 -54.70 -38.48
C LEU A 11 28.81 -55.90 -38.66
N LEU A 12 29.30 -57.15 -38.59
CA LEU A 12 28.45 -58.33 -38.63
C LEU A 12 27.62 -58.49 -37.36
N PHE A 13 28.16 -58.19 -36.18
CA PHE A 13 27.39 -58.16 -34.93
C PHE A 13 26.32 -57.09 -34.94
N ALA A 14 26.62 -55.87 -35.41
CA ALA A 14 25.62 -54.80 -35.55
C ALA A 14 24.47 -55.20 -36.49
N ALA A 15 24.77 -55.83 -37.63
CA ALA A 15 23.76 -56.34 -38.55
C ALA A 15 22.90 -57.47 -37.95
N PHE A 16 23.47 -58.33 -37.10
CA PHE A 16 22.75 -59.42 -36.44
C PHE A 16 21.93 -58.96 -35.22
N TYR A 17 22.35 -57.87 -34.56
CA TYR A 17 21.58 -57.26 -33.46
C TYR A 17 20.36 -56.50 -34.00
N CYS A 18 20.53 -55.77 -35.11
CA CYS A 18 19.47 -55.00 -35.77
C CYS A 18 18.35 -55.90 -36.34
N THR A 19 18.63 -57.18 -36.64
CA THR A 19 17.60 -58.16 -37.07
C THR A 19 16.86 -58.85 -35.92
N LEU A 20 17.18 -58.54 -34.65
CA LEU A 20 16.55 -59.14 -33.46
C LEU A 20 15.85 -58.13 -32.53
N HIS A 21 16.24 -56.85 -32.56
CA HIS A 21 15.59 -55.76 -31.82
C HIS A 21 15.29 -54.57 -32.74
N CYS A 22 14.35 -54.73 -33.68
CA CYS A 22 13.55 -53.58 -34.10
C CYS A 22 12.64 -53.21 -32.92
N SER A 23 12.97 -52.14 -32.20
CA SER A 23 11.97 -51.45 -31.38
C SER A 23 10.83 -50.99 -32.29
N GLU A 24 9.59 -51.16 -31.85
CA GLU A 24 8.43 -50.67 -32.59
C GLU A 24 8.53 -49.15 -32.82
N PRO A 25 8.04 -48.62 -33.95
CA PRO A 25 8.18 -47.20 -34.27
C PRO A 25 7.45 -46.36 -33.22
N ARG A 26 8.22 -45.53 -32.50
CA ARG A 26 7.68 -44.71 -31.43
C ARG A 26 6.60 -43.78 -31.95
N SER A 27 5.46 -43.75 -31.26
CA SER A 27 4.28 -43.02 -31.72
C SER A 27 3.57 -42.34 -30.55
N PHE A 28 3.02 -41.16 -30.81
CA PHE A 28 2.20 -40.41 -29.87
C PHE A 28 1.06 -39.74 -30.63
N VAL A 29 -0.17 -40.20 -30.42
CA VAL A 29 -1.34 -39.81 -31.21
C VAL A 29 -2.58 -39.60 -30.34
N ILE A 30 -3.60 -38.93 -30.86
CA ILE A 30 -4.91 -38.81 -30.21
C ILE A 30 -5.79 -39.98 -30.65
N ASP A 31 -6.34 -40.72 -29.68
CA ASP A 31 -7.49 -41.60 -29.92
C ASP A 31 -8.77 -40.79 -29.70
N PHE A 32 -9.37 -40.40 -30.82
CA PHE A 32 -10.62 -39.65 -30.86
C PHE A 32 -11.86 -40.50 -30.51
N ASP A 33 -11.78 -41.83 -30.56
CA ASP A 33 -12.91 -42.71 -30.23
C ASP A 33 -12.93 -43.12 -28.75
N ASN A 34 -11.76 -43.31 -28.13
CA ASN A 34 -11.62 -43.60 -26.70
C ASN A 34 -11.32 -42.36 -25.83
N ASN A 35 -11.18 -41.17 -26.43
CA ASN A 35 -10.94 -39.89 -25.76
C ASN A 35 -9.68 -39.86 -24.88
N CYS A 36 -8.56 -40.36 -25.39
CA CYS A 36 -7.26 -40.38 -24.72
C CYS A 36 -6.11 -40.12 -25.71
N PHE A 37 -4.87 -40.05 -25.22
CA PHE A 37 -3.71 -40.24 -26.09
C PHE A 37 -3.38 -41.73 -26.20
N LEU A 38 -2.75 -42.15 -27.29
CA LEU A 38 -2.01 -43.41 -27.36
C LEU A 38 -0.52 -43.10 -27.44
N LYS A 39 0.24 -43.67 -26.52
CA LYS A 39 1.70 -43.63 -26.50
C LYS A 39 2.19 -45.03 -26.81
N ASP A 40 2.84 -45.20 -27.95
CA ASP A 40 3.31 -46.49 -28.47
C ASP A 40 2.17 -47.55 -28.53
N GLY A 41 0.95 -47.10 -28.85
CA GLY A 41 -0.26 -47.91 -28.93
C GLY A 41 -1.06 -48.05 -27.63
N GLU A 42 -0.47 -47.73 -26.47
CA GLU A 42 -1.12 -47.89 -25.15
C GLU A 42 -1.79 -46.58 -24.67
N PRO A 43 -2.95 -46.64 -23.98
CA PRO A 43 -3.63 -45.46 -23.43
C PRO A 43 -2.74 -44.64 -22.50
N PHE A 44 -2.69 -43.33 -22.75
CA PHE A 44 -1.86 -42.38 -22.02
C PHE A 44 -2.61 -41.08 -21.71
N ARG A 45 -2.21 -40.48 -20.59
CA ARG A 45 -2.67 -39.20 -20.04
C ARG A 45 -1.47 -38.53 -19.39
N TYR A 46 -1.27 -37.23 -19.61
CA TYR A 46 -0.19 -36.52 -18.93
C TYR A 46 -0.65 -35.84 -17.65
N ILE A 47 0.23 -35.90 -16.64
CA ILE A 47 0.23 -35.00 -15.49
C ILE A 47 1.56 -34.26 -15.57
N SER A 48 1.46 -33.00 -15.96
CA SER A 48 2.54 -32.09 -16.30
C SER A 48 2.61 -30.96 -15.28
N GLY A 49 3.71 -30.22 -15.25
CA GLY A 49 3.80 -28.96 -14.52
C GLY A 49 4.93 -28.09 -15.07
N SER A 50 4.79 -26.77 -15.02
CA SER A 50 5.69 -25.84 -15.71
C SER A 50 6.95 -25.49 -14.91
N LEU A 51 8.09 -25.43 -15.59
CA LEU A 51 9.41 -25.02 -15.08
C LEU A 51 10.16 -24.26 -16.18
N HIS A 52 10.30 -22.94 -16.04
CA HIS A 52 10.90 -22.10 -17.09
C HIS A 52 12.43 -22.17 -17.03
N TYR A 53 13.05 -22.84 -18.01
CA TYR A 53 14.51 -23.08 -17.99
C TYR A 53 15.32 -21.78 -17.88
N PHE A 54 14.83 -20.70 -18.48
CA PHE A 54 15.47 -19.39 -18.48
C PHE A 54 15.24 -18.58 -17.19
N ARG A 55 14.40 -19.09 -16.26
CA ARG A 55 14.18 -18.54 -14.90
C ARG A 55 14.91 -19.31 -13.81
N VAL A 56 15.57 -20.42 -14.14
CA VAL A 56 16.29 -21.28 -13.18
C VAL A 56 17.68 -21.56 -13.76
N PRO A 57 18.79 -21.29 -13.04
CA PRO A 57 20.13 -21.53 -13.58
C PRO A 57 20.35 -22.99 -13.98
N SER A 58 21.11 -23.25 -15.04
CA SER A 58 21.35 -24.59 -15.60
C SER A 58 21.95 -25.58 -14.60
N PHE A 59 22.70 -25.07 -13.63
CA PHE A 59 23.17 -25.78 -12.44
C PHE A 59 22.06 -26.54 -11.69
N TYR A 60 20.83 -26.00 -11.68
CA TYR A 60 19.70 -26.53 -10.93
C TYR A 60 18.68 -27.33 -11.73
N TRP A 61 18.63 -27.23 -13.07
CA TRP A 61 17.62 -27.91 -13.90
C TRP A 61 17.43 -29.39 -13.52
N LYS A 62 18.52 -30.13 -13.29
CA LYS A 62 18.44 -31.55 -12.92
C LYS A 62 17.77 -31.79 -11.56
N ASP A 63 18.06 -30.96 -10.55
CA ASP A 63 17.41 -31.04 -9.24
C ASP A 63 15.90 -30.82 -9.37
N ARG A 64 15.51 -29.77 -10.10
CA ARG A 64 14.10 -29.39 -10.30
C ARG A 64 13.32 -30.48 -11.04
N LEU A 65 13.85 -30.95 -12.18
CA LEU A 65 13.23 -32.01 -12.96
C LEU A 65 13.15 -33.35 -12.19
N MET A 66 14.08 -33.63 -11.27
CA MET A 66 13.99 -34.79 -10.36
C MET A 66 12.94 -34.59 -9.25
N LYS A 67 12.80 -33.38 -8.68
CA LYS A 67 11.73 -33.04 -7.71
C LYS A 67 10.35 -33.12 -8.35
N MET A 68 10.19 -32.53 -9.53
CA MET A 68 9.01 -32.69 -10.40
C MET A 68 8.67 -34.16 -10.63
N LYS A 69 9.66 -34.98 -10.98
CA LYS A 69 9.44 -36.41 -11.22
C LYS A 69 9.03 -37.17 -9.97
N ALA A 70 9.63 -36.86 -8.82
CA ALA A 70 9.26 -37.43 -7.52
C ALA A 70 7.89 -36.93 -7.03
N GLY A 71 7.47 -35.73 -7.44
CA GLY A 71 6.14 -35.14 -7.26
C GLY A 71 5.03 -35.77 -8.09
N GLY A 72 5.30 -36.89 -8.79
CA GLY A 72 4.31 -37.67 -9.55
C GLY A 72 4.17 -37.27 -11.02
N LEU A 73 4.88 -36.24 -11.50
CA LEU A 73 4.74 -35.78 -12.88
C LEU A 73 5.26 -36.79 -13.90
N ASN A 74 4.64 -36.81 -15.08
CA ASN A 74 5.07 -37.59 -16.24
C ASN A 74 5.37 -36.73 -17.50
N ALA A 75 5.20 -35.40 -17.40
CA ALA A 75 5.53 -34.37 -18.40
C ALA A 75 5.91 -33.01 -17.71
N VAL A 76 6.36 -32.01 -18.49
CA VAL A 76 6.44 -30.55 -18.18
C VAL A 76 6.11 -29.83 -19.48
N GLN A 77 5.44 -28.69 -19.39
CA GLN A 77 5.15 -27.72 -20.45
C GLN A 77 5.63 -26.34 -20.00
N THR A 78 6.25 -25.56 -20.88
CA THR A 78 6.97 -24.31 -20.49
C THR A 78 7.38 -23.51 -21.75
N TYR A 79 8.35 -22.58 -21.68
CA TYR A 79 8.59 -21.55 -22.70
C TYR A 79 10.07 -21.40 -23.20
N VAL A 80 10.24 -21.33 -24.53
CA VAL A 80 11.44 -21.01 -25.34
C VAL A 80 11.48 -19.52 -25.63
N ALA A 81 12.00 -18.71 -24.72
CA ALA A 81 11.94 -17.26 -24.84
C ALA A 81 12.87 -16.74 -25.98
N TRP A 82 12.30 -16.34 -27.13
CA TRP A 82 13.05 -15.90 -28.32
C TRP A 82 13.87 -14.62 -28.06
N ASN A 83 13.49 -13.78 -27.09
CA ASN A 83 14.29 -12.66 -26.57
C ASN A 83 15.68 -13.09 -26.05
N ILE A 84 15.78 -14.29 -25.48
CA ILE A 84 17.02 -14.84 -24.89
C ILE A 84 17.83 -15.58 -25.96
N HIS A 85 17.16 -16.22 -26.93
CA HIS A 85 17.82 -16.92 -28.03
C HIS A 85 18.25 -16.05 -29.20
N GLU A 86 17.60 -14.92 -29.45
CA GLU A 86 17.99 -13.92 -30.45
C GLU A 86 17.92 -12.53 -29.80
N PRO A 87 18.88 -12.16 -28.93
CA PRO A 87 18.88 -10.86 -28.27
C PRO A 87 19.16 -9.70 -29.24
N VAL A 88 19.81 -9.98 -30.37
CA VAL A 88 20.04 -9.07 -31.50
C VAL A 88 19.73 -9.84 -32.77
N HIS A 89 19.02 -9.22 -33.72
CA HIS A 89 18.59 -9.88 -34.95
C HIS A 89 19.77 -10.53 -35.70
N GLY A 90 19.64 -11.81 -36.03
CA GLY A 90 20.65 -12.64 -36.69
C GLY A 90 21.80 -13.11 -35.78
N GLN A 91 21.77 -12.81 -34.48
CA GLN A 91 22.75 -13.28 -33.50
C GLN A 91 22.07 -14.22 -32.51
N TYR A 92 22.44 -15.50 -32.56
CA TYR A 92 21.76 -16.55 -31.82
C TYR A 92 22.54 -17.01 -30.59
N ASN A 93 21.85 -17.20 -29.46
CA ASN A 93 22.36 -17.81 -28.24
C ASN A 93 21.62 -19.13 -27.95
N PHE A 94 22.38 -20.20 -27.77
CA PHE A 94 21.89 -21.53 -27.40
C PHE A 94 22.84 -22.22 -26.40
N ASP A 95 23.62 -21.43 -25.64
CA ASP A 95 24.68 -21.92 -24.75
C ASP A 95 24.37 -21.61 -23.27
N GLY A 96 24.85 -22.45 -22.36
CA GLY A 96 24.69 -22.25 -20.91
C GLY A 96 23.23 -22.23 -20.47
N ASP A 97 22.82 -21.20 -19.73
CA ASP A 97 21.44 -21.02 -19.29
C ASP A 97 20.45 -20.75 -20.46
N ALA A 98 20.95 -20.55 -21.69
CA ALA A 98 20.15 -20.48 -22.92
C ALA A 98 20.10 -21.80 -23.72
N ASP A 99 20.69 -22.90 -23.22
CA ASP A 99 20.72 -24.17 -23.96
C ASP A 99 19.44 -25.01 -23.76
N ILE A 100 18.42 -24.64 -24.54
CA ILE A 100 17.17 -25.40 -24.69
C ILE A 100 17.37 -26.83 -25.20
N VAL A 101 18.46 -27.15 -25.92
CA VAL A 101 18.71 -28.51 -26.41
C VAL A 101 19.21 -29.38 -25.26
N SER A 102 20.23 -28.92 -24.52
CA SER A 102 20.68 -29.62 -23.29
C SER A 102 19.59 -29.69 -22.25
N PHE A 103 18.71 -28.69 -22.14
CA PHE A 103 17.52 -28.81 -21.30
C PHE A 103 16.63 -29.95 -21.79
N ILE A 104 16.18 -29.94 -23.05
CA ILE A 104 15.24 -30.94 -23.57
C ILE A 104 15.88 -32.35 -23.57
N GLU A 105 17.21 -32.49 -23.68
CA GLU A 105 17.90 -33.79 -23.55
C GLU A 105 18.03 -34.26 -22.09
N LEU A 106 18.33 -33.36 -21.15
CA LEU A 106 18.24 -33.64 -19.71
C LEU A 106 16.81 -34.03 -19.33
N ALA A 107 15.84 -33.27 -19.84
CA ALA A 107 14.42 -33.57 -19.84
C ALA A 107 14.01 -34.61 -20.90
N ASN A 108 14.92 -35.36 -21.53
CA ASN A 108 14.59 -36.60 -22.25
C ASN A 108 14.98 -37.81 -21.39
N SER A 109 16.05 -37.66 -20.61
CA SER A 109 16.31 -38.57 -19.49
C SER A 109 15.23 -38.50 -18.38
N LEU A 110 14.30 -37.53 -18.47
CA LEU A 110 13.19 -37.29 -17.52
C LEU A 110 11.77 -37.07 -18.17
N GLY A 111 11.63 -36.43 -19.36
CA GLY A 111 10.41 -36.38 -20.26
C GLY A 111 9.71 -35.05 -20.77
N LEU A 112 10.31 -33.82 -20.91
CA LEU A 112 9.65 -32.53 -20.55
C LEU A 112 10.01 -31.23 -21.45
N LEU A 113 9.09 -30.25 -21.79
CA LEU A 113 8.99 -29.49 -23.14
C LEU A 113 8.55 -27.93 -23.23
N PHE A 114 8.75 -27.14 -24.35
CA PHE A 114 8.77 -25.60 -24.41
C PHE A 114 8.31 -24.72 -25.70
N GLY A 115 8.03 -23.35 -25.64
CA GLY A 115 7.91 -22.27 -26.78
C GLY A 115 7.96 -20.68 -26.49
N GLY A 116 8.19 -19.64 -27.38
CA GLY A 116 8.21 -18.13 -26.98
C GLY A 116 8.75 -16.92 -27.90
N PHE A 117 8.92 -15.64 -27.40
CA PHE A 117 9.07 -14.29 -28.16
C PHE A 117 10.22 -13.22 -27.81
N PRO A 118 10.59 -12.21 -28.69
CA PRO A 118 11.72 -11.22 -28.58
C PRO A 118 11.41 -9.68 -28.67
N PRO A 119 12.34 -8.74 -28.34
CA PRO A 119 12.05 -7.28 -28.34
C PRO A 119 12.57 -6.44 -29.54
N TRP A 120 13.62 -6.86 -30.26
CA TRP A 120 14.25 -6.02 -31.30
C TRP A 120 13.40 -5.81 -32.55
N LEU A 121 12.28 -6.53 -32.68
CA LEU A 121 11.32 -6.45 -33.79
C LEU A 121 10.88 -5.00 -34.09
N LEU A 122 10.74 -4.19 -33.03
CA LEU A 122 10.28 -2.80 -33.11
C LEU A 122 11.32 -1.81 -33.67
N LYS A 123 12.59 -2.23 -33.86
CA LYS A 123 13.71 -1.34 -34.22
C LYS A 123 13.55 -0.60 -35.55
N SER A 124 12.88 -1.21 -36.53
CA SER A 124 12.60 -0.57 -37.83
C SER A 124 11.22 0.08 -37.93
N ASN A 125 10.30 -0.25 -37.01
CA ASN A 125 8.95 0.30 -36.96
C ASN A 125 8.40 0.18 -35.52
N ILE A 126 8.33 1.32 -34.81
CA ILE A 126 7.87 1.38 -33.42
C ILE A 126 6.36 1.13 -33.26
N SER A 127 5.58 1.15 -34.35
CA SER A 127 4.16 0.79 -34.41
C SER A 127 3.90 -0.45 -35.28
N MET A 128 4.82 -1.42 -35.22
CA MET A 128 4.64 -2.74 -35.85
C MET A 128 3.47 -3.50 -35.20
N SER A 129 2.44 -3.81 -35.98
CA SER A 129 1.45 -4.83 -35.60
C SER A 129 2.15 -6.18 -35.46
N LEU A 130 2.02 -6.81 -34.29
CA LEU A 130 2.56 -8.13 -33.95
C LEU A 130 1.39 -9.14 -33.91
N ARG A 131 1.71 -10.43 -33.97
CA ARG A 131 0.73 -11.55 -33.93
C ARG A 131 -0.37 -11.45 -35.03
N SER A 132 -0.02 -10.91 -36.21
CA SER A 132 -0.90 -10.81 -37.39
C SER A 132 -0.12 -10.80 -38.72
N THR A 133 -0.78 -11.24 -39.79
CA THR A 133 -0.34 -11.17 -41.19
C THR A 133 -0.34 -9.76 -41.79
N GLU A 134 -1.04 -8.79 -41.19
CA GLU A 134 -1.09 -7.40 -41.67
C GLU A 134 0.30 -6.74 -41.76
N ASN A 135 1.30 -7.29 -41.07
CA ASN A 135 2.69 -6.84 -41.14
C ASN A 135 3.61 -7.90 -41.79
N PRO A 136 3.89 -7.80 -43.10
CA PRO A 136 4.80 -8.71 -43.79
C PRO A 136 6.22 -8.76 -43.23
N GLN A 137 6.67 -7.69 -42.54
CA GLN A 137 8.00 -7.67 -41.91
C GLN A 137 8.03 -8.55 -40.66
N TYR A 138 7.01 -8.45 -39.79
CA TYR A 138 6.82 -9.35 -38.65
C TYR A 138 6.78 -10.82 -39.10
N ILE A 139 5.97 -11.13 -40.11
CA ILE A 139 5.88 -12.48 -40.69
C ILE A 139 7.24 -12.99 -41.20
N SER A 140 8.04 -12.14 -41.85
CA SER A 140 9.40 -12.50 -42.29
C SER A 140 10.35 -12.81 -41.13
N TYR A 141 10.24 -12.09 -40.00
CA TYR A 141 11.04 -12.36 -38.80
C TYR A 141 10.60 -13.65 -38.10
N VAL A 142 9.30 -13.92 -37.98
CA VAL A 142 8.77 -15.19 -37.47
C VAL A 142 9.24 -16.36 -38.34
N GLN A 143 9.20 -16.22 -39.66
CA GLN A 143 9.71 -17.24 -40.59
C GLN A 143 11.22 -17.49 -40.40
N SER A 144 12.01 -16.43 -40.24
CA SER A 144 13.45 -16.52 -40.00
C SER A 144 13.78 -17.25 -38.70
N TRP A 145 13.12 -16.91 -37.60
CA TRP A 145 13.34 -17.54 -36.30
C TRP A 145 12.90 -19.01 -36.26
N MET A 146 11.70 -19.30 -36.75
CA MET A 146 11.19 -20.68 -36.76
C MET A 146 12.04 -21.58 -37.66
N GLY A 147 12.63 -21.04 -38.73
CA GLY A 147 13.64 -21.71 -39.55
C GLY A 147 14.97 -22.01 -38.85
N VAL A 148 15.22 -21.43 -37.67
CA VAL A 148 16.37 -21.75 -36.79
C VAL A 148 15.95 -22.67 -35.63
N LEU A 149 14.80 -22.39 -34.99
CA LEU A 149 14.31 -23.15 -33.83
C LEU A 149 13.77 -24.53 -34.22
N LEU A 150 12.83 -24.62 -35.15
CA LEU A 150 12.10 -25.86 -35.42
C LEU A 150 13.02 -27.01 -35.94
N PRO A 151 14.06 -26.74 -36.76
CA PRO A 151 15.07 -27.76 -37.08
C PRO A 151 15.87 -28.30 -35.88
N LYS A 152 16.05 -27.52 -34.80
CA LYS A 152 16.67 -28.00 -33.54
C LYS A 152 15.72 -28.87 -32.72
N LEU A 153 14.41 -28.56 -32.77
CA LEU A 153 13.39 -29.34 -32.06
C LEU A 153 12.99 -30.63 -32.82
N LYS A 154 13.12 -30.68 -34.15
CA LYS A 154 12.70 -31.85 -34.95
C LYS A 154 13.33 -33.19 -34.51
N PRO A 155 14.63 -33.33 -34.22
CA PRO A 155 15.21 -34.58 -33.72
C PRO A 155 14.66 -34.98 -32.35
N LEU A 156 14.16 -34.01 -31.58
CA LEU A 156 13.66 -34.17 -30.23
C LEU A 156 12.17 -34.57 -30.19
N LEU A 157 11.50 -34.73 -31.35
CA LEU A 157 10.14 -35.28 -31.47
C LEU A 157 10.08 -36.74 -30.98
N TYR A 158 8.97 -37.12 -30.36
CA TYR A 158 8.76 -38.45 -29.78
C TYR A 158 8.94 -39.57 -30.81
N ALA A 159 8.39 -39.38 -32.02
CA ALA A 159 8.55 -40.29 -33.15
C ALA A 159 9.98 -40.36 -33.71
N ASN A 160 10.80 -39.33 -33.47
CA ASN A 160 12.21 -39.27 -33.86
C ASN A 160 13.18 -39.73 -32.75
N GLY A 161 12.65 -40.05 -31.55
CA GLY A 161 13.41 -40.60 -30.42
C GLY A 161 13.60 -39.67 -29.22
N GLY A 162 13.24 -38.38 -29.32
CA GLY A 162 13.28 -37.44 -28.21
C GLY A 162 12.02 -37.47 -27.32
N PRO A 163 11.77 -36.44 -26.49
CA PRO A 163 10.62 -36.40 -25.59
C PRO A 163 9.38 -35.69 -26.16
N ILE A 164 9.46 -34.92 -27.26
CA ILE A 164 8.39 -34.00 -27.69
C ILE A 164 7.17 -34.76 -28.24
N ILE A 165 6.16 -34.92 -27.37
CA ILE A 165 4.87 -35.57 -27.64
C ILE A 165 3.85 -34.65 -28.35
N SER A 166 3.89 -33.35 -28.05
CA SER A 166 3.02 -32.32 -28.61
C SER A 166 3.75 -30.98 -28.65
N VAL A 167 3.27 -30.05 -29.49
CA VAL A 167 3.81 -28.69 -29.61
C VAL A 167 2.64 -27.70 -29.73
N GLN A 168 2.68 -26.64 -28.93
CA GLN A 168 1.68 -25.58 -28.97
C GLN A 168 1.91 -24.62 -30.15
N VAL A 169 0.85 -24.11 -30.75
CA VAL A 169 0.87 -23.09 -31.81
C VAL A 169 0.25 -21.82 -31.25
N GLU A 170 1.05 -20.75 -31.11
CA GLU A 170 0.66 -19.52 -30.40
C GLU A 170 0.27 -19.78 -28.91
N ASN A 171 -0.24 -18.76 -28.21
CA ASN A 171 -0.70 -18.87 -26.81
C ASN A 171 -1.80 -17.85 -26.51
N GLU A 172 -2.97 -18.28 -26.03
CA GLU A 172 -4.12 -17.41 -25.72
C GLU A 172 -4.39 -16.43 -26.87
N TYR A 173 -4.44 -16.96 -28.10
CA TYR A 173 -4.65 -16.13 -29.27
C TYR A 173 -6.11 -15.66 -29.36
N GLY A 174 -7.02 -16.39 -28.71
CA GLY A 174 -8.42 -16.00 -28.50
C GLY A 174 -8.59 -14.66 -27.81
N SER A 175 -7.77 -14.42 -26.79
CA SER A 175 -7.78 -13.19 -25.99
C SER A 175 -6.99 -12.05 -26.66
N PHE A 176 -6.43 -12.25 -27.87
CA PHE A 176 -5.74 -11.22 -28.64
C PHE A 176 -6.65 -10.55 -29.68
N VAL A 177 -6.68 -9.22 -29.65
CA VAL A 177 -7.67 -8.38 -30.36
C VAL A 177 -7.70 -8.49 -31.89
N ALA A 178 -6.74 -9.15 -32.52
CA ALA A 178 -6.68 -9.28 -33.98
C ALA A 178 -7.58 -10.39 -34.55
N CYS A 179 -7.73 -11.53 -33.85
CA CYS A 179 -8.49 -12.70 -34.34
C CYS A 179 -8.09 -13.14 -35.78
N ASP A 180 -6.81 -12.98 -36.15
CA ASP A 180 -6.30 -13.24 -37.51
C ASP A 180 -6.04 -14.74 -37.71
N HIS A 181 -7.05 -15.44 -38.23
CA HIS A 181 -6.95 -16.87 -38.56
C HIS A 181 -5.96 -17.17 -39.70
N ASP A 182 -5.59 -16.21 -40.54
CA ASP A 182 -4.57 -16.43 -41.58
C ASP A 182 -3.16 -16.45 -40.96
N TYR A 183 -2.93 -15.72 -39.86
CA TYR A 183 -1.72 -15.84 -39.05
C TYR A 183 -1.62 -17.22 -38.39
N MET A 184 -2.70 -17.72 -37.79
CA MET A 184 -2.74 -19.07 -37.22
C MET A 184 -2.53 -20.16 -38.27
N GLN A 185 -3.08 -19.99 -39.48
CA GLN A 185 -2.83 -20.90 -40.61
C GLN A 185 -1.38 -20.85 -41.08
N PHE A 186 -0.77 -19.66 -41.16
CA PHE A 186 0.65 -19.50 -41.48
C PHE A 186 1.54 -20.21 -40.45
N LEU A 187 1.29 -20.04 -39.15
CA LEU A 187 2.02 -20.75 -38.10
C LEU A 187 1.83 -22.26 -38.20
N GLN A 188 0.60 -22.74 -38.39
CA GLN A 188 0.34 -24.17 -38.60
C GLN A 188 1.12 -24.70 -39.81
N GLN A 189 1.11 -24.02 -40.95
CA GLN A 189 1.83 -24.43 -42.15
C GLN A 189 3.34 -24.52 -41.87
N LEU A 190 3.90 -23.51 -41.20
CA LEU A 190 5.32 -23.42 -40.87
C LEU A 190 5.75 -24.55 -39.90
N PHE A 191 4.95 -24.85 -38.88
CA PHE A 191 5.20 -25.96 -37.96
C PHE A 191 5.08 -27.32 -38.67
N ARG A 192 4.12 -27.47 -39.60
CA ARG A 192 3.97 -28.67 -40.42
C ARG A 192 5.10 -28.87 -41.44
N GLU A 193 5.65 -27.80 -42.02
CA GLU A 193 6.82 -27.82 -42.90
C GLU A 193 8.07 -28.33 -42.16
N TYR A 194 8.39 -27.72 -41.01
CA TYR A 194 9.60 -28.06 -40.28
C TYR A 194 9.49 -29.33 -39.44
N LEU A 195 8.40 -29.54 -38.69
CA LEU A 195 8.27 -30.68 -37.77
C LEU A 195 7.69 -31.93 -38.45
N GLY A 196 6.74 -31.75 -39.37
CA GLY A 196 6.05 -32.83 -40.09
C GLY A 196 4.58 -33.02 -39.67
N SER A 197 3.92 -34.03 -40.26
CA SER A 197 2.51 -34.37 -40.02
C SER A 197 2.23 -34.98 -38.64
N ASP A 198 3.21 -35.69 -38.08
CA ASP A 198 2.93 -36.72 -37.07
C ASP A 198 2.95 -36.19 -35.63
N VAL A 199 3.48 -34.97 -35.43
CA VAL A 199 3.42 -34.27 -34.14
C VAL A 199 2.02 -33.69 -33.89
N ILE A 200 1.53 -33.80 -32.66
CA ILE A 200 0.28 -33.14 -32.25
C ILE A 200 0.55 -31.63 -32.15
N LEU A 201 -0.20 -30.85 -32.93
CA LEU A 201 -0.23 -29.39 -32.84
C LEU A 201 -1.55 -28.96 -32.17
N PHE A 202 -1.46 -28.12 -31.15
CA PHE A 202 -2.59 -27.71 -30.31
C PHE A 202 -2.56 -26.21 -30.00
N THR A 203 -3.69 -25.64 -29.58
CA THR A 203 -3.79 -24.27 -29.02
C THR A 203 -4.28 -24.33 -27.57
N VAL A 204 -4.00 -23.28 -26.81
CA VAL A 204 -4.56 -23.03 -25.48
C VAL A 204 -5.15 -21.63 -25.48
N ASP A 205 -6.35 -21.53 -24.90
CA ASP A 205 -7.18 -20.35 -24.80
C ASP A 205 -8.07 -20.52 -23.55
N GLY A 206 -8.46 -19.43 -22.89
CA GLY A 206 -9.28 -19.48 -21.68
C GLY A 206 -10.63 -20.17 -21.89
N ASP A 207 -11.30 -20.62 -20.83
CA ASP A 207 -12.44 -21.55 -20.91
C ASP A 207 -13.78 -20.97 -21.46
N SER A 208 -13.72 -19.86 -22.20
CA SER A 208 -14.86 -19.19 -22.83
C SER A 208 -15.01 -19.56 -24.33
N GLU A 209 -16.25 -19.63 -24.82
CA GLU A 209 -16.52 -19.90 -26.24
C GLU A 209 -16.03 -18.77 -27.17
N ALA A 210 -15.81 -17.56 -26.66
CA ALA A 210 -15.28 -16.45 -27.44
C ALA A 210 -13.77 -16.57 -27.68
N ASP A 211 -13.00 -17.00 -26.65
CA ASP A 211 -11.56 -17.17 -26.77
C ASP A 211 -11.22 -18.29 -27.76
N LEU A 212 -11.77 -19.50 -27.58
CA LEU A 212 -11.54 -20.61 -28.51
C LEU A 212 -12.00 -20.31 -29.95
N GLN A 213 -12.99 -19.42 -30.14
CA GLN A 213 -13.47 -19.03 -31.46
C GLN A 213 -12.44 -18.22 -32.27
N CYS A 214 -11.60 -17.41 -31.61
CA CYS A 214 -10.51 -16.66 -32.25
C CYS A 214 -9.14 -17.36 -32.14
N GLY A 215 -8.95 -18.15 -31.08
CA GLY A 215 -7.66 -18.73 -30.73
C GLY A 215 -7.30 -20.05 -31.40
N THR A 216 -8.29 -20.78 -31.93
CA THR A 216 -8.07 -22.11 -32.50
C THR A 216 -8.47 -22.24 -33.97
N LEU A 217 -8.02 -23.32 -34.60
CA LEU A 217 -8.41 -23.71 -35.95
C LEU A 217 -8.99 -25.13 -35.95
N PRO A 218 -9.96 -25.47 -36.82
CA PRO A 218 -10.50 -26.84 -36.94
C PRO A 218 -9.49 -27.93 -37.34
N THR A 219 -8.24 -27.54 -37.64
CA THR A 219 -7.10 -28.40 -38.01
C THR A 219 -6.04 -28.50 -36.89
N LEU A 220 -6.20 -27.76 -35.79
CA LEU A 220 -5.41 -27.85 -34.56
C LEU A 220 -6.25 -28.55 -33.48
N TYR A 221 -5.60 -29.08 -32.44
CA TYR A 221 -6.34 -29.57 -31.28
C TYR A 221 -6.60 -28.42 -30.29
N ALA A 222 -7.86 -28.04 -30.09
CA ALA A 222 -8.21 -27.00 -29.13
C ALA A 222 -8.16 -27.54 -27.70
N THR A 223 -7.46 -26.84 -26.81
CA THR A 223 -7.38 -27.10 -25.37
C THR A 223 -7.79 -25.85 -24.58
N VAL A 224 -7.97 -25.99 -23.26
CA VAL A 224 -8.32 -24.87 -22.38
C VAL A 224 -7.31 -24.72 -21.25
N ASP A 225 -7.22 -23.54 -20.66
CA ASP A 225 -6.67 -23.30 -19.33
C ASP A 225 -7.77 -22.88 -18.34
N PHE A 226 -7.52 -23.06 -17.04
CA PHE A 226 -8.37 -22.56 -15.94
C PHE A 226 -7.78 -22.86 -14.56
N GLY A 227 -8.10 -22.03 -13.56
CA GLY A 227 -7.60 -22.16 -12.17
C GLY A 227 -8.44 -23.05 -11.25
N ASP A 228 -8.07 -23.04 -9.96
CA ASP A 228 -8.80 -23.72 -8.88
C ASP A 228 -10.23 -23.19 -8.64
N SER A 229 -10.47 -21.91 -8.95
CA SER A 229 -11.76 -21.23 -8.89
C SER A 229 -12.79 -21.66 -9.94
N THR A 230 -12.36 -22.36 -11.00
CA THR A 230 -13.22 -22.73 -12.14
C THR A 230 -13.73 -24.17 -11.99
N ASP A 231 -14.99 -24.41 -12.38
CA ASP A 231 -15.57 -25.75 -12.41
C ASP A 231 -15.07 -26.53 -13.65
N PRO A 232 -14.28 -27.61 -13.49
CA PRO A 232 -13.73 -28.38 -14.61
C PRO A 232 -14.81 -28.96 -15.53
N GLU A 233 -16.01 -29.25 -15.03
CA GLU A 233 -17.10 -29.76 -15.88
C GLU A 233 -17.60 -28.70 -16.86
N LYS A 234 -17.60 -27.42 -16.48
CA LYS A 234 -18.01 -26.31 -17.36
C LYS A 234 -16.92 -26.01 -18.39
N ALA A 235 -15.68 -25.85 -17.94
CA ALA A 235 -14.54 -25.58 -18.82
C ALA A 235 -14.35 -26.67 -19.88
N PHE A 236 -14.40 -27.95 -19.47
CA PHE A 236 -14.33 -29.07 -20.40
C PHE A 236 -15.58 -29.22 -21.28
N ALA A 237 -16.76 -28.75 -20.86
CA ALA A 237 -17.92 -28.66 -21.75
C ALA A 237 -17.76 -27.59 -22.85
N VAL A 238 -17.03 -26.49 -22.58
CA VAL A 238 -16.65 -25.51 -23.63
C VAL A 238 -15.59 -26.08 -24.56
N MET A 239 -14.51 -26.68 -24.02
CA MET A 239 -13.50 -27.41 -24.82
C MET A 239 -14.16 -28.42 -25.78
N ARG A 240 -15.20 -29.13 -25.32
CA ARG A 240 -15.95 -30.12 -26.12
C ARG A 240 -16.79 -29.55 -27.27
N LYS A 241 -16.99 -28.23 -27.36
CA LYS A 241 -17.59 -27.60 -28.55
C LYS A 241 -16.63 -27.59 -29.74
N PHE A 242 -15.35 -27.31 -29.47
CA PHE A 242 -14.27 -27.16 -30.46
C PHE A 242 -13.50 -28.48 -30.69
N SER A 243 -13.30 -29.25 -29.62
CA SER A 243 -12.73 -30.61 -29.61
C SER A 243 -13.76 -31.65 -29.12
N PRO A 244 -14.79 -32.03 -29.90
CA PRO A 244 -15.84 -32.97 -29.45
C PRO A 244 -15.37 -34.39 -29.13
N LYS A 245 -14.12 -34.71 -29.46
CA LYS A 245 -13.47 -36.02 -29.31
C LYS A 245 -11.99 -35.84 -28.95
N GLY A 246 -11.37 -36.90 -28.43
CA GLY A 246 -9.98 -36.89 -27.93
C GLY A 246 -9.90 -36.56 -26.43
N PRO A 247 -8.71 -36.49 -25.83
CA PRO A 247 -8.52 -36.25 -24.40
C PRO A 247 -9.15 -34.93 -23.92
N LEU A 248 -9.56 -34.89 -22.65
CA LEU A 248 -9.73 -33.60 -21.97
C LEU A 248 -8.36 -33.09 -21.53
N ILE A 249 -8.12 -31.79 -21.63
CA ILE A 249 -6.82 -31.16 -21.36
C ILE A 249 -7.05 -29.81 -20.70
N ASN A 250 -6.52 -29.63 -19.48
CA ASN A 250 -6.23 -28.31 -18.94
C ASN A 250 -4.71 -28.05 -19.11
N THR A 251 -4.36 -27.06 -19.93
CA THR A 251 -3.00 -26.74 -20.36
C THR A 251 -2.32 -25.74 -19.42
N GLU A 252 -3.05 -24.88 -18.71
CA GLU A 252 -2.50 -24.07 -17.62
C GLU A 252 -3.45 -24.11 -16.40
N PHE A 253 -3.25 -25.11 -15.55
CA PHE A 253 -3.96 -25.24 -14.28
C PHE A 253 -3.20 -24.47 -13.20
N TYR A 254 -3.74 -23.33 -12.80
CA TYR A 254 -3.06 -22.36 -11.92
C TYR A 254 -3.08 -22.79 -10.43
N PRO A 255 -1.95 -23.19 -9.81
CA PRO A 255 -1.89 -23.55 -8.39
C PRO A 255 -1.50 -22.36 -7.50
N GLY A 256 -1.37 -21.17 -8.09
CA GLY A 256 -0.84 -19.93 -7.53
C GLY A 256 -1.08 -18.78 -8.51
N TRP A 257 -0.35 -17.66 -8.45
CA TRP A 257 -0.49 -16.57 -9.43
C TRP A 257 0.74 -15.67 -9.53
N LEU A 258 0.75 -14.74 -10.49
CA LEU A 258 1.90 -13.86 -10.76
C LEU A 258 1.88 -12.57 -9.94
N ASP A 259 3.05 -12.22 -9.38
CA ASP A 259 3.26 -11.01 -8.59
C ASP A 259 3.63 -9.77 -9.43
N ARG A 260 3.34 -8.59 -8.88
CA ARG A 260 3.63 -7.26 -9.44
C ARG A 260 4.15 -6.35 -8.32
N TRP A 261 4.96 -5.35 -8.66
CA TRP A 261 5.29 -4.31 -7.68
C TRP A 261 4.00 -3.59 -7.26
N SER A 262 3.97 -3.06 -6.02
CA SER A 262 2.81 -2.44 -5.35
C SER A 262 1.55 -3.30 -5.16
N ILE A 263 1.60 -4.62 -5.39
CA ILE A 263 0.50 -5.56 -5.10
C ILE A 263 0.97 -6.63 -4.10
N PRO A 264 0.20 -6.97 -3.05
CA PRO A 264 0.54 -8.05 -2.13
C PRO A 264 0.81 -9.40 -2.82
N HIS A 265 1.74 -10.18 -2.27
CA HIS A 265 2.13 -11.48 -2.81
C HIS A 265 0.93 -12.42 -2.99
N GLN A 266 0.76 -12.91 -4.22
CA GLN A 266 -0.40 -13.69 -4.65
C GLN A 266 -0.27 -15.15 -4.22
N THR A 267 -1.29 -15.65 -3.51
CA THR A 267 -1.31 -17.03 -2.99
C THR A 267 -2.65 -17.72 -3.28
N ARG A 268 -2.65 -19.06 -3.37
CA ARG A 268 -3.84 -19.92 -3.49
C ARG A 268 -3.77 -21.07 -2.49
N ASP A 269 -4.89 -21.42 -1.87
CA ASP A 269 -4.90 -22.48 -0.85
C ASP A 269 -4.61 -23.86 -1.45
N ALA A 270 -3.64 -24.55 -0.86
CA ALA A 270 -3.20 -25.86 -1.35
C ALA A 270 -4.30 -26.94 -1.32
N THR A 271 -5.33 -26.78 -0.48
CA THR A 271 -6.48 -27.68 -0.40
C THR A 271 -7.47 -27.42 -1.53
N ASP A 272 -7.71 -26.16 -1.92
CA ASP A 272 -8.64 -25.81 -3.00
C ASP A 272 -8.06 -26.16 -4.37
N VAL A 273 -6.78 -25.83 -4.60
CA VAL A 273 -6.01 -26.35 -5.75
C VAL A 273 -6.07 -27.89 -5.80
N ALA A 274 -5.96 -28.57 -4.65
CA ALA A 274 -6.03 -30.02 -4.59
C ALA A 274 -7.44 -30.60 -4.85
N LYS A 275 -8.53 -29.89 -4.50
CA LYS A 275 -9.91 -30.30 -4.83
C LYS A 275 -10.16 -30.20 -6.34
N THR A 276 -9.78 -29.10 -6.96
CA THR A 276 -10.01 -28.89 -8.40
C THR A 276 -9.12 -29.83 -9.23
N LEU A 277 -7.87 -30.08 -8.82
CA LEU A 277 -7.03 -31.14 -9.37
C LEU A 277 -7.67 -32.53 -9.25
N ASP A 278 -8.23 -32.88 -8.08
CA ASP A 278 -8.88 -34.18 -7.85
C ASP A 278 -10.04 -34.38 -8.84
N LYS A 279 -10.84 -33.33 -9.06
CA LYS A 279 -11.93 -33.33 -10.04
C LYS A 279 -11.41 -33.48 -11.47
N ILE A 280 -10.41 -32.70 -11.90
CA ILE A 280 -9.77 -32.82 -13.22
C ILE A 280 -9.28 -34.26 -13.48
N LEU A 281 -8.54 -34.85 -12.53
CA LEU A 281 -8.00 -36.21 -12.68
C LEU A 281 -9.08 -37.30 -12.64
N SER A 282 -10.17 -37.09 -11.87
CA SER A 282 -11.33 -38.01 -11.86
C SER A 282 -12.07 -38.06 -13.19
N MET A 283 -12.04 -36.97 -13.98
CA MET A 283 -12.62 -36.89 -15.33
C MET A 283 -11.70 -37.51 -16.41
N ASN A 284 -10.59 -38.14 -16.01
CA ASN A 284 -9.54 -38.66 -16.87
C ASN A 284 -8.86 -37.60 -17.76
N ALA A 285 -8.92 -36.32 -17.38
CA ALA A 285 -8.29 -35.24 -18.14
C ALA A 285 -6.77 -35.20 -17.90
N SER A 286 -6.01 -34.88 -18.95
CA SER A 286 -4.61 -34.48 -18.81
C SER A 286 -4.55 -33.07 -18.23
N VAL A 287 -3.50 -32.78 -17.46
CA VAL A 287 -3.35 -31.50 -16.74
C VAL A 287 -1.91 -31.04 -16.73
N ASN A 288 -1.68 -29.73 -16.81
CA ASN A 288 -0.39 -29.10 -16.58
C ASN A 288 -0.49 -28.01 -15.49
N PHE A 289 0.26 -28.13 -14.40
CA PHE A 289 0.34 -27.08 -13.36
C PHE A 289 1.14 -25.86 -13.86
N TYR A 290 0.52 -24.70 -14.01
CA TYR A 290 1.23 -23.47 -14.37
C TYR A 290 1.20 -22.47 -13.19
N MET A 291 2.27 -22.24 -12.42
CA MET A 291 3.60 -22.85 -12.44
C MET A 291 3.72 -24.08 -11.51
N TYR A 292 4.66 -24.99 -11.78
CA TYR A 292 5.10 -26.00 -10.82
C TYR A 292 6.39 -25.59 -10.09
N GLU A 293 7.29 -24.91 -10.79
CA GLU A 293 8.36 -24.05 -10.24
C GLU A 293 8.49 -22.82 -11.13
N GLY A 294 8.25 -21.63 -10.59
CA GLY A 294 8.29 -20.41 -11.41
C GLY A 294 9.69 -19.80 -11.58
N GLY A 295 10.55 -19.87 -10.56
CA GLY A 295 11.94 -19.38 -10.59
C GLY A 295 12.08 -17.86 -10.40
N THR A 296 13.04 -17.23 -11.10
CA THR A 296 13.37 -15.79 -10.97
C THR A 296 13.44 -15.09 -12.35
N ASN A 297 12.91 -13.87 -12.44
CA ASN A 297 13.06 -12.97 -13.59
C ASN A 297 14.40 -12.22 -13.55
N PHE A 298 15.53 -12.95 -13.67
CA PHE A 298 16.88 -12.36 -13.57
C PHE A 298 17.13 -11.20 -14.56
N GLY A 299 18.01 -10.28 -14.14
CA GLY A 299 18.39 -9.10 -14.92
C GLY A 299 17.22 -8.14 -15.22
N PHE A 300 16.75 -8.17 -16.47
CA PHE A 300 15.67 -7.30 -16.96
C PHE A 300 14.53 -8.09 -17.63
N MET A 301 14.41 -9.39 -17.34
CA MET A 301 13.51 -10.31 -18.05
C MET A 301 12.08 -10.34 -17.51
N ASN A 302 11.72 -9.40 -16.62
CA ASN A 302 10.34 -9.24 -16.14
C ASN A 302 9.44 -8.61 -17.21
N GLY A 303 8.18 -9.03 -17.25
CA GLY A 303 7.13 -8.40 -18.06
C GLY A 303 6.41 -7.28 -17.30
N ALA A 304 5.37 -6.73 -17.94
CA ALA A 304 4.40 -5.82 -17.33
C ALA A 304 3.00 -6.04 -17.91
N GLU A 305 1.96 -5.86 -17.08
CA GLU A 305 0.57 -5.75 -17.52
C GLU A 305 0.37 -4.41 -18.24
N PRO A 306 -0.11 -4.35 -19.49
CA PRO A 306 -0.25 -3.08 -20.21
C PRO A 306 -1.33 -2.15 -19.68
N LYS A 307 -2.35 -2.68 -18.99
CA LYS A 307 -3.62 -1.97 -18.74
C LYS A 307 -3.49 -0.75 -17.83
N ASP A 308 -2.70 -0.91 -16.76
CA ASP A 308 -2.31 0.15 -15.82
C ASP A 308 -0.78 0.31 -15.75
N PHE A 309 -0.04 -0.30 -16.70
CA PHE A 309 1.41 -0.52 -16.67
C PHE A 309 1.96 -1.04 -15.33
N LEU A 310 1.60 -2.26 -14.94
CA LEU A 310 2.06 -2.89 -13.69
C LEU A 310 3.20 -3.90 -13.96
N PRO A 311 4.48 -3.56 -13.70
CA PRO A 311 5.61 -4.46 -13.92
C PRO A 311 5.65 -5.61 -12.90
N SER A 312 5.92 -6.82 -13.38
CA SER A 312 6.17 -7.98 -12.53
C SER A 312 7.42 -7.81 -11.67
N ILE A 313 7.42 -8.41 -10.47
CA ILE A 313 8.59 -8.42 -9.59
C ILE A 313 9.75 -9.27 -10.13
N THR A 314 10.91 -9.20 -9.46
CA THR A 314 12.07 -10.00 -9.84
C THR A 314 11.89 -11.47 -9.48
N SER A 315 11.26 -11.78 -8.35
CA SER A 315 10.83 -13.15 -8.05
C SER A 315 9.78 -13.63 -9.08
N TYR A 316 9.72 -14.93 -9.29
CA TYR A 316 8.57 -15.58 -9.91
C TYR A 316 8.22 -16.85 -9.12
N ASP A 317 8.29 -16.79 -7.78
CA ASP A 317 7.91 -17.89 -6.88
C ASP A 317 6.51 -18.45 -7.19
N TYR A 318 5.57 -17.55 -7.52
CA TYR A 318 4.21 -17.83 -7.98
C TYR A 318 3.32 -18.53 -6.93
N ASP A 319 3.79 -18.71 -5.67
CA ASP A 319 3.19 -19.66 -4.71
C ASP A 319 3.05 -21.07 -5.33
N ALA A 320 4.07 -21.46 -6.08
CA ALA A 320 4.12 -22.73 -6.79
C ALA A 320 4.40 -23.93 -5.85
N PRO A 321 4.09 -25.17 -6.28
CA PRO A 321 4.47 -26.39 -5.56
C PRO A 321 5.95 -26.42 -5.13
N LEU A 322 6.87 -25.99 -6.01
CA LEU A 322 8.25 -25.68 -5.66
C LEU A 322 8.45 -24.16 -5.64
N THR A 323 9.02 -23.63 -4.57
CA THR A 323 9.33 -22.19 -4.41
C THR A 323 10.31 -21.67 -5.47
N GLU A 324 10.56 -20.36 -5.53
CA GLU A 324 11.62 -19.70 -6.34
C GLU A 324 13.00 -20.41 -6.26
N ALA A 325 13.37 -20.94 -5.08
CA ALA A 325 14.63 -21.66 -4.89
C ALA A 325 14.53 -23.19 -5.07
N GLY A 326 13.43 -23.71 -5.62
CA GLY A 326 13.20 -25.13 -5.88
C GLY A 326 13.00 -26.00 -4.63
N ASP A 327 12.58 -25.42 -3.51
CA ASP A 327 12.28 -26.15 -2.28
C ASP A 327 10.85 -26.70 -2.30
N THR A 328 10.66 -27.95 -1.84
CA THR A 328 9.34 -28.58 -1.78
C THR A 328 8.50 -27.97 -0.66
N SER A 329 7.32 -27.45 -1.02
CA SER A 329 6.38 -26.82 -0.10
C SER A 329 5.35 -27.81 0.51
N THR A 330 4.51 -27.29 1.41
CA THR A 330 3.27 -27.96 1.84
C THR A 330 2.35 -28.27 0.64
N LYS A 331 2.29 -27.37 -0.35
CA LYS A 331 1.47 -27.51 -1.55
C LYS A 331 1.94 -28.68 -2.43
N PHE A 332 3.25 -28.82 -2.67
CA PHE A 332 3.83 -30.02 -3.29
C PHE A 332 3.40 -31.31 -2.59
N SER A 333 3.46 -31.32 -1.25
CA SER A 333 3.13 -32.51 -0.45
C SER A 333 1.65 -32.91 -0.51
N ILE A 334 0.74 -31.94 -0.66
CA ILE A 334 -0.71 -32.17 -0.80
C ILE A 334 -1.05 -32.62 -2.23
N LEU A 335 -0.52 -31.93 -3.25
CA LEU A 335 -0.80 -32.27 -4.65
C LEU A 335 -0.24 -33.64 -5.04
N LEU A 336 0.93 -34.02 -4.50
CA LEU A 336 1.47 -35.38 -4.62
C LEU A 336 0.52 -36.44 -4.06
N GLN A 337 -0.16 -36.18 -2.93
CA GLN A 337 -1.16 -37.10 -2.37
C GLN A 337 -2.41 -37.21 -3.25
N THR A 338 -2.83 -36.12 -3.91
CA THR A 338 -3.93 -36.18 -4.89
C THR A 338 -3.53 -36.96 -6.15
N ILE A 339 -2.34 -36.73 -6.71
CA ILE A 339 -1.83 -37.46 -7.88
C ILE A 339 -1.71 -38.97 -7.57
N ALA A 340 -1.26 -39.33 -6.37
CA ALA A 340 -1.11 -40.71 -5.91
C ALA A 340 -2.42 -41.52 -5.82
N LYS A 341 -3.60 -40.89 -5.95
CA LYS A 341 -4.89 -41.58 -6.09
C LYS A 341 -5.08 -42.17 -7.50
N TYR A 342 -4.43 -41.59 -8.51
CA TYR A 342 -4.69 -41.85 -9.93
C TYR A 342 -3.48 -42.41 -10.69
N GLU A 343 -2.25 -42.10 -10.26
CA GLU A 343 -1.01 -42.52 -10.92
C GLU A 343 -0.06 -43.24 -9.94
N MET A 344 0.76 -44.15 -10.46
CA MET A 344 1.83 -44.77 -9.67
C MET A 344 3.02 -43.81 -9.53
N ILE A 345 3.17 -43.23 -8.34
CA ILE A 345 4.31 -42.37 -7.99
C ILE A 345 5.64 -43.14 -8.13
N PRO A 346 6.69 -42.54 -8.75
CA PRO A 346 8.00 -43.18 -8.87
C PRO A 346 8.63 -43.55 -7.52
N VAL A 347 9.13 -44.78 -7.41
CA VAL A 347 9.75 -45.28 -6.16
C VAL A 347 11.18 -44.74 -6.02
N GLY A 348 11.34 -43.68 -5.22
CA GLY A 348 12.62 -43.10 -4.86
C GLY A 348 12.50 -41.99 -3.80
N PRO A 349 13.62 -41.53 -3.22
CA PRO A 349 13.61 -40.35 -2.37
C PRO A 349 13.40 -39.09 -3.23
N ILE A 350 12.56 -38.17 -2.74
CA ILE A 350 12.48 -36.80 -3.27
C ILE A 350 13.84 -36.11 -3.03
N PRO A 351 14.44 -35.42 -4.01
CA PRO A 351 15.68 -34.67 -3.80
C PRO A 351 15.50 -33.58 -2.72
N ALA A 352 16.51 -33.39 -1.88
CA ALA A 352 16.42 -32.49 -0.74
C ALA A 352 16.32 -31.00 -1.16
N ASN A 353 15.71 -30.20 -0.29
CA ASN A 353 15.71 -28.73 -0.38
C ASN A 353 17.15 -28.21 -0.30
N THR A 354 17.48 -27.16 -1.07
CA THR A 354 18.87 -26.67 -1.13
C THR A 354 19.21 -25.91 0.14
N THR A 355 20.43 -26.12 0.67
CA THR A 355 20.86 -25.45 1.90
C THR A 355 20.99 -23.95 1.66
N LYS A 356 20.21 -23.17 2.41
CA LYS A 356 20.28 -21.71 2.46
C LYS A 356 21.24 -21.29 3.57
N PHE A 357 22.12 -20.31 3.31
CA PHE A 357 23.12 -19.84 4.27
C PHE A 357 23.06 -18.32 4.43
N ALA A 358 23.08 -17.82 5.67
CA ALA A 358 23.15 -16.39 5.95
C ALA A 358 24.61 -15.95 6.06
N TYR A 359 25.15 -15.34 5.01
CA TYR A 359 26.51 -14.77 5.04
C TYR A 359 26.58 -13.47 5.86
N GLY A 360 25.43 -12.86 6.19
CA GLY A 360 25.32 -11.70 7.09
C GLY A 360 25.53 -10.36 6.40
N LYS A 361 25.83 -9.32 7.20
CA LYS A 361 25.94 -7.93 6.73
C LYS A 361 27.24 -7.69 5.97
N VAL A 362 27.10 -7.06 4.81
CA VAL A 362 28.20 -6.62 3.95
C VAL A 362 28.18 -5.10 3.89
N GLN A 363 29.25 -4.49 4.38
CA GLN A 363 29.42 -3.04 4.37
C GLN A 363 29.68 -2.56 2.94
N MET A 364 28.97 -1.52 2.54
CA MET A 364 28.97 -0.98 1.17
C MET A 364 29.75 0.34 1.13
N THR A 365 30.40 0.60 0.01
CA THR A 365 31.15 1.84 -0.22
C THR A 365 30.79 2.42 -1.59
N LEU A 366 30.35 3.69 -1.60
CA LEU A 366 30.10 4.47 -2.82
C LEU A 366 31.37 4.52 -3.69
N GLN A 367 31.26 4.05 -4.93
CA GLN A 367 32.35 4.03 -5.90
C GLN A 367 32.33 5.24 -6.83
N SER A 368 31.15 5.54 -7.42
CA SER A 368 30.94 6.66 -8.35
C SER A 368 29.45 6.84 -8.66
N THR A 369 29.07 8.03 -9.11
CA THR A 369 27.76 8.31 -9.71
C THR A 369 27.69 7.88 -11.18
N LEU A 370 26.47 7.62 -11.68
CA LEU A 370 26.21 7.29 -13.08
C LEU A 370 26.81 8.30 -14.07
N LEU A 371 26.75 9.60 -13.73
CA LEU A 371 27.18 10.69 -14.61
C LEU A 371 28.70 10.80 -14.74
N GLU A 372 29.46 10.25 -13.79
CA GLU A 372 30.93 10.21 -13.81
C GLU A 372 31.46 9.05 -14.67
N VAL A 373 30.82 7.88 -14.59
CA VAL A 373 31.19 6.68 -15.37
C VAL A 373 30.40 6.53 -16.69
N LEU A 374 29.57 7.51 -17.06
CA LEU A 374 28.74 7.49 -18.26
C LEU A 374 29.53 7.16 -19.55
N SER A 375 30.77 7.63 -19.66
CA SER A 375 31.65 7.33 -20.82
C SER A 375 32.20 5.91 -20.85
N LYS A 376 32.24 5.20 -19.71
CA LYS A 376 32.53 3.75 -19.64
C LYS A 376 31.29 2.92 -19.98
N LEU A 377 30.11 3.38 -19.53
CA LEU A 377 28.83 2.69 -19.71
C LEU A 377 28.26 2.85 -21.13
N ALA A 378 28.47 4.01 -21.76
CA ALA A 378 28.09 4.33 -23.13
C ALA A 378 29.33 4.61 -24.01
N PRO A 379 30.21 3.61 -24.24
CA PRO A 379 31.52 3.81 -24.90
C PRO A 379 31.39 4.22 -26.38
N SER A 380 30.24 3.96 -27.01
CA SER A 380 29.90 4.42 -28.36
C SER A 380 29.63 5.94 -28.44
N GLY A 381 29.54 6.63 -27.30
CA GLY A 381 29.03 8.00 -27.21
C GLY A 381 27.50 8.08 -27.36
N PRO A 382 26.94 9.30 -27.38
CA PRO A 382 25.50 9.51 -27.54
C PRO A 382 25.06 9.46 -29.02
N VAL A 383 23.83 9.02 -29.24
CA VAL A 383 23.09 9.34 -30.47
C VAL A 383 22.61 10.79 -30.39
N TYR A 384 22.67 11.52 -31.50
CA TYR A 384 22.23 12.91 -31.59
C TYR A 384 20.94 13.03 -32.41
N SER A 385 19.99 13.86 -31.96
CA SER A 385 18.73 14.12 -32.66
C SER A 385 18.19 15.52 -32.37
N SER A 386 17.27 16.02 -33.19
CA SER A 386 16.49 17.22 -32.88
C SER A 386 15.46 16.99 -31.78
N ILE A 387 14.98 15.76 -31.62
CA ILE A 387 13.94 15.33 -30.65
C ILE A 387 14.39 14.05 -29.91
N PRO A 388 13.80 13.70 -28.76
CA PRO A 388 14.01 12.39 -28.13
C PRO A 388 13.69 11.22 -29.09
N LEU A 389 14.39 10.11 -28.90
CA LEU A 389 14.21 8.84 -29.62
C LEU A 389 14.01 7.68 -28.63
N SER A 390 13.33 6.62 -29.03
CA SER A 390 13.10 5.42 -28.21
C SER A 390 14.38 4.58 -28.01
N MET A 391 14.35 3.66 -27.03
CA MET A 391 15.42 2.67 -26.80
C MET A 391 15.75 1.90 -28.06
N GLU A 392 14.72 1.41 -28.74
CA GLU A 392 14.83 0.59 -29.95
C GLU A 392 15.43 1.40 -31.10
N GLN A 393 15.06 2.67 -31.23
CA GLN A 393 15.59 3.59 -32.25
C GLN A 393 17.08 3.88 -32.05
N ILE A 394 17.58 3.99 -30.82
CA ILE A 394 19.03 4.10 -30.56
C ILE A 394 19.75 2.74 -30.48
N GLY A 395 19.00 1.62 -30.56
CA GLY A 395 19.53 0.27 -30.60
C GLY A 395 19.77 -0.41 -29.24
N GLN A 396 19.14 0.07 -28.17
CA GLN A 396 19.15 -0.54 -26.84
C GLN A 396 17.86 -1.34 -26.59
N ASN A 397 17.96 -2.45 -25.86
CA ASN A 397 16.82 -3.32 -25.55
C ASN A 397 16.33 -3.23 -24.10
N TYR A 398 17.23 -3.07 -23.12
CA TYR A 398 16.94 -3.22 -21.68
C TYR A 398 17.69 -2.19 -20.84
N GLY A 399 17.31 -2.04 -19.56
CA GLY A 399 17.99 -1.15 -18.62
C GLY A 399 17.59 0.32 -18.76
N PHE A 400 18.57 1.18 -19.00
CA PHE A 400 18.44 2.63 -18.79
C PHE A 400 18.97 3.48 -19.96
N ILE A 401 18.36 4.63 -20.24
CA ILE A 401 18.91 5.67 -21.14
C ILE A 401 19.08 6.97 -20.37
N LEU A 402 20.18 7.69 -20.61
CA LEU A 402 20.30 9.11 -20.26
C LEU A 402 19.99 9.98 -21.49
N TYR A 403 18.89 10.74 -21.42
CA TYR A 403 18.58 11.82 -22.34
C TYR A 403 19.20 13.11 -21.80
N ARG A 404 19.95 13.85 -22.63
CA ARG A 404 20.63 15.09 -22.26
C ARG A 404 20.36 16.18 -23.28
N THR A 405 20.07 17.39 -22.82
CA THR A 405 19.99 18.60 -23.68
C THR A 405 20.48 19.85 -22.95
N GLN A 406 20.43 21.01 -23.61
CA GLN A 406 20.67 22.32 -23.02
C GLN A 406 19.36 23.08 -22.84
N ILE A 407 19.27 23.82 -21.74
CA ILE A 407 18.15 24.71 -21.43
C ILE A 407 18.37 26.06 -22.15
N PRO A 408 17.37 26.65 -22.84
CA PRO A 408 17.53 27.92 -23.54
C PRO A 408 17.78 29.10 -22.58
N GLU A 409 18.60 30.06 -22.99
CA GLU A 409 19.03 31.19 -22.15
C GLU A 409 17.88 32.04 -21.59
N SER A 410 16.75 32.07 -22.28
CA SER A 410 15.51 32.74 -21.86
C SER A 410 14.90 32.20 -20.55
N PHE A 411 15.36 31.04 -20.06
CA PHE A 411 14.86 30.42 -18.83
C PHE A 411 15.76 30.63 -17.61
N TYR A 412 17.00 31.13 -17.76
CA TYR A 412 17.94 31.23 -16.63
C TYR A 412 17.47 32.23 -15.56
N GLU A 413 16.79 33.32 -15.98
CA GLU A 413 16.18 34.29 -15.06
C GLU A 413 14.80 33.86 -14.53
N SER A 414 14.20 32.76 -15.01
CA SER A 414 12.82 32.39 -14.64
C SER A 414 12.69 31.79 -13.24
N GLY A 415 13.80 31.34 -12.63
CA GLY A 415 13.86 30.67 -11.33
C GLY A 415 13.29 29.25 -11.36
N THR A 416 12.01 29.12 -11.69
CA THR A 416 11.26 27.87 -11.85
C THR A 416 10.58 27.81 -13.22
N ALA A 417 10.43 26.61 -13.76
CA ALA A 417 9.61 26.31 -14.94
C ALA A 417 8.87 24.98 -14.74
N VAL A 418 7.84 24.72 -15.54
CA VAL A 418 7.22 23.39 -15.66
C VAL A 418 7.88 22.67 -16.81
N LEU A 419 8.45 21.49 -16.53
CA LEU A 419 8.86 20.52 -17.53
C LEU A 419 7.69 19.60 -17.84
N GLU A 420 7.39 19.40 -19.12
CA GLU A 420 6.29 18.56 -19.60
C GLU A 420 6.81 17.59 -20.67
N ILE A 421 6.41 16.32 -20.61
CA ILE A 421 6.62 15.35 -21.70
C ILE A 421 5.31 15.27 -22.50
N SER A 422 5.22 16.00 -23.60
CA SER A 422 3.98 16.19 -24.39
C SER A 422 3.66 14.98 -25.31
N GLY A 423 3.88 13.76 -24.81
CA GLY A 423 3.84 12.51 -25.55
C GLY A 423 3.70 11.33 -24.58
N GLN A 424 4.52 10.29 -24.76
CA GLN A 424 4.55 9.13 -23.85
C GLN A 424 5.92 9.00 -23.16
N LEU A 425 5.89 8.58 -21.89
CA LEU A 425 7.06 8.22 -21.08
C LEU A 425 6.99 6.72 -20.75
N HIS A 426 7.90 5.92 -21.29
CA HIS A 426 7.96 4.48 -21.06
C HIS A 426 9.30 4.09 -20.39
N ASP A 427 9.43 3.95 -19.07
CA ASP A 427 8.36 3.85 -18.07
C ASP A 427 8.52 4.74 -16.84
N ARG A 428 9.76 5.06 -16.46
CA ARG A 428 10.06 5.93 -15.31
C ARG A 428 11.20 6.87 -15.64
N ALA A 429 10.97 8.18 -15.54
CA ALA A 429 11.97 9.23 -15.77
C ALA A 429 12.39 9.89 -14.46
N ILE A 430 13.69 9.98 -14.19
CA ILE A 430 14.24 10.77 -13.09
C ILE A 430 14.95 11.99 -13.70
N ILE A 431 14.53 13.19 -13.29
CA ILE A 431 14.88 14.47 -13.92
C ILE A 431 15.97 15.17 -13.10
N TYR A 432 16.99 15.70 -13.76
CA TYR A 432 18.12 16.43 -13.17
C TYR A 432 18.39 17.72 -13.93
N ILE A 433 18.62 18.81 -13.21
CA ILE A 433 19.11 20.08 -13.78
C ILE A 433 20.41 20.44 -13.05
N GLY A 434 21.47 20.71 -13.81
CA GLY A 434 22.78 20.99 -13.22
C GLY A 434 23.39 19.82 -12.41
N ARG A 435 22.93 18.58 -12.65
CA ARG A 435 23.14 17.36 -11.84
C ARG A 435 22.31 17.27 -10.54
N VAL A 436 21.54 18.29 -10.17
CA VAL A 436 20.64 18.27 -9.01
C VAL A 436 19.32 17.61 -9.41
N ARG A 437 18.88 16.56 -8.70
CA ARG A 437 17.59 15.89 -8.92
C ARG A 437 16.45 16.89 -8.71
N GLN A 438 15.47 16.89 -9.61
CA GLN A 438 14.31 17.79 -9.58
C GLN A 438 13.02 17.05 -9.26
N ALA A 439 12.75 15.95 -9.97
CA ALA A 439 11.50 15.21 -9.90
C ALA A 439 11.66 13.79 -10.46
N THR A 440 10.60 12.99 -10.30
CA THR A 440 10.47 11.68 -10.93
C THR A 440 9.06 11.56 -11.52
N LEU A 441 8.99 11.14 -12.78
CA LEU A 441 7.75 10.87 -13.50
C LEU A 441 7.61 9.37 -13.81
N PHE A 442 6.38 8.90 -13.89
CA PHE A 442 6.00 7.53 -14.23
C PHE A 442 4.97 7.53 -15.37
N ARG A 443 4.92 6.44 -16.12
CA ARG A 443 4.11 6.24 -17.34
C ARG A 443 2.60 6.42 -17.17
N ASP A 444 2.12 6.15 -15.97
CA ASP A 444 0.73 6.00 -15.53
C ASP A 444 0.15 7.27 -14.89
N GLN A 445 0.95 8.35 -14.79
CA GLN A 445 0.52 9.62 -14.22
C GLN A 445 -0.38 10.41 -15.18
N ASP A 446 -1.51 10.93 -14.67
CA ASP A 446 -2.48 11.73 -15.45
C ASP A 446 -1.86 12.95 -16.14
N GLU A 447 -0.82 13.54 -15.53
CA GLU A 447 0.01 14.59 -16.14
C GLU A 447 1.49 14.19 -16.08
N LEU A 448 2.14 14.05 -17.25
CA LEU A 448 3.59 13.87 -17.38
C LEU A 448 4.35 15.20 -17.21
N SER A 449 4.09 15.92 -16.11
CA SER A 449 4.66 17.25 -15.84
C SER A 449 5.27 17.39 -14.44
N ALA A 450 6.30 18.23 -14.31
CA ALA A 450 6.96 18.52 -13.04
C ALA A 450 7.45 19.98 -12.97
N SER A 451 7.33 20.61 -11.80
CA SER A 451 7.99 21.89 -11.53
C SER A 451 9.48 21.67 -11.28
N VAL A 452 10.33 22.39 -12.02
CA VAL A 452 11.80 22.25 -12.00
C VAL A 452 12.46 23.60 -11.75
N LYS A 453 13.57 23.60 -11.01
CA LYS A 453 14.38 24.80 -10.70
C LYS A 453 15.48 24.94 -11.74
N ILE A 454 15.42 25.98 -12.57
CA ILE A 454 16.36 26.18 -13.67
C ILE A 454 17.70 26.72 -13.16
N GLY A 455 17.66 27.83 -12.40
CA GLY A 455 18.84 28.52 -11.91
C GLY A 455 19.82 28.91 -13.03
N ASN A 456 21.12 28.94 -12.72
CA ASN A 456 22.19 29.22 -13.68
C ASN A 456 22.69 27.95 -14.41
N PHE A 457 21.91 26.86 -14.41
CA PHE A 457 22.35 25.57 -14.92
C PHE A 457 21.94 25.37 -16.39
N LEU A 458 22.94 25.18 -17.25
CA LEU A 458 22.72 25.07 -18.71
C LEU A 458 22.18 23.71 -19.16
N GLN A 459 22.28 22.66 -18.33
CA GLN A 459 22.06 21.26 -18.73
C GLN A 459 20.86 20.63 -18.03
N LEU A 460 19.99 20.03 -18.84
CA LEU A 460 18.92 19.11 -18.42
C LEU A 460 19.34 17.68 -18.76
N ASP A 461 19.26 16.79 -17.77
CA ASP A 461 19.46 15.34 -17.90
C ASP A 461 18.19 14.62 -17.43
N ILE A 462 17.76 13.58 -18.15
CA ILE A 462 16.63 12.72 -17.77
C ILE A 462 17.08 11.27 -17.91
N LEU A 463 17.13 10.54 -16.79
CA LEU A 463 17.42 9.11 -16.76
C LEU A 463 16.10 8.34 -16.87
N VAL A 464 15.95 7.50 -17.90
CA VAL A 464 14.73 6.70 -18.12
C VAL A 464 15.00 5.23 -17.93
N GLU A 465 14.24 4.58 -17.06
CA GLU A 465 14.21 3.13 -16.85
C GLU A 465 13.14 2.46 -17.72
N ASN A 466 13.51 1.37 -18.39
CA ASN A 466 12.57 0.37 -18.89
C ASN A 466 12.26 -0.62 -17.76
N MET A 467 11.05 -0.55 -17.22
CA MET A 467 10.62 -1.32 -16.05
C MET A 467 10.12 -2.74 -16.41
N GLY A 468 10.02 -3.07 -17.69
CA GLY A 468 9.50 -4.34 -18.23
C GLY A 468 8.62 -4.05 -19.45
N ARG A 469 8.62 -4.91 -20.47
CA ARG A 469 7.71 -4.73 -21.63
C ARG A 469 6.36 -5.40 -21.40
N SER A 470 5.32 -4.83 -22.01
CA SER A 470 4.03 -5.51 -22.16
C SER A 470 4.23 -6.92 -22.73
N ASN A 471 3.59 -7.91 -22.10
CA ASN A 471 3.64 -9.32 -22.51
C ASN A 471 2.44 -9.76 -23.37
N THR A 472 1.42 -8.92 -23.58
CA THR A 472 0.19 -9.29 -24.31
C THR A 472 0.33 -9.30 -25.85
N GLY A 473 1.50 -8.95 -26.37
CA GLY A 473 1.76 -8.84 -27.81
C GLY A 473 1.51 -7.45 -28.41
N ILE A 474 1.21 -6.43 -27.59
CA ILE A 474 1.15 -5.03 -28.04
C ILE A 474 2.59 -4.47 -28.17
N ALA A 475 2.83 -3.68 -29.23
CA ALA A 475 4.11 -3.00 -29.42
C ALA A 475 4.36 -1.98 -28.30
N ASP A 476 5.40 -2.22 -27.49
CA ASP A 476 5.76 -1.43 -26.32
C ASP A 476 7.20 -0.89 -26.41
N PRO A 477 7.44 0.11 -27.28
CA PRO A 477 8.73 0.81 -27.36
C PRO A 477 9.02 1.59 -26.08
N LYS A 478 10.28 1.76 -25.70
CA LYS A 478 10.69 2.34 -24.41
C LYS A 478 11.46 3.65 -24.55
N GLY A 479 11.56 4.43 -23.48
CA GLY A 479 12.18 5.76 -23.47
C GLY A 479 11.16 6.90 -23.50
N ILE A 480 11.57 8.06 -24.02
CA ILE A 480 10.68 9.22 -24.26
C ILE A 480 10.21 9.17 -25.71
N ILE A 481 8.89 9.16 -25.92
CA ILE A 481 8.23 9.07 -27.21
C ILE A 481 7.39 10.34 -27.41
N GLY A 482 8.06 11.42 -27.79
CA GLY A 482 7.43 12.74 -27.96
C GLY A 482 8.42 13.87 -27.73
N ASN A 483 7.89 15.09 -27.59
CA ASN A 483 8.68 16.26 -27.21
C ASN A 483 8.75 16.38 -25.69
N VAL A 484 9.83 16.99 -25.20
CA VAL A 484 9.90 17.56 -23.85
C VAL A 484 9.85 19.08 -23.99
N THR A 485 9.11 19.76 -23.12
CA THR A 485 8.97 21.22 -23.13
C THR A 485 9.36 21.84 -21.79
N LEU A 486 9.71 23.13 -21.79
CA LEU A 486 9.73 23.99 -20.60
C LEU A 486 8.74 25.14 -20.80
N ASN A 487 7.73 25.25 -19.95
CA ASN A 487 6.59 26.19 -20.09
C ASN A 487 6.02 26.19 -21.53
N GLY A 488 5.82 25.01 -22.14
CA GLY A 488 5.35 24.86 -23.52
C GLY A 488 6.38 25.11 -24.62
N THR A 489 7.61 25.53 -24.28
CA THR A 489 8.71 25.69 -25.26
C THR A 489 9.41 24.36 -25.48
N VAL A 490 9.26 23.78 -26.68
CA VAL A 490 9.89 22.49 -27.05
C VAL A 490 11.41 22.57 -26.96
N LEU A 491 12.01 21.62 -26.24
CA LEU A 491 13.45 21.44 -26.14
C LEU A 491 13.98 20.56 -27.29
N ILE A 492 15.08 21.00 -27.89
CA ILE A 492 15.70 20.39 -29.07
C ILE A 492 17.17 20.06 -28.84
N HIS A 493 17.84 19.43 -29.81
CA HIS A 493 19.27 19.07 -29.78
C HIS A 493 19.65 18.04 -28.69
N TRP A 494 18.90 16.94 -28.65
CA TRP A 494 19.06 15.85 -27.70
C TRP A 494 20.28 14.96 -27.99
N GLN A 495 20.96 14.59 -26.90
CA GLN A 495 21.99 13.56 -26.82
C GLN A 495 21.41 12.37 -26.04
N MET A 496 21.46 11.17 -26.58
CA MET A 496 20.91 9.96 -25.95
C MET A 496 22.00 8.92 -25.76
N TYR A 497 22.35 8.66 -24.51
CA TYR A 497 23.40 7.72 -24.13
C TYR A 497 22.78 6.36 -23.79
N ALA A 498 23.13 5.34 -24.58
CA ALA A 498 22.72 3.97 -24.30
C ALA A 498 23.59 3.37 -23.17
N ILE A 499 22.99 3.04 -22.03
CA ILE A 499 23.72 2.62 -20.82
C ILE A 499 23.79 1.09 -20.78
N ASN A 500 24.96 0.52 -21.07
CA ASN A 500 25.22 -0.90 -20.82
C ASN A 500 25.93 -1.09 -19.47
N LEU A 501 25.24 -1.69 -18.49
CA LEU A 501 25.80 -1.99 -17.17
C LEU A 501 26.80 -3.15 -17.17
N ASP A 502 26.76 -4.05 -18.17
CA ASP A 502 27.70 -5.18 -18.25
C ASP A 502 29.16 -4.70 -18.44
N ASN A 503 29.34 -3.49 -18.98
CA ASN A 503 30.63 -2.81 -19.12
C ASN A 503 31.32 -2.53 -17.76
N LEU A 504 30.60 -2.60 -16.64
CA LEU A 504 31.16 -2.47 -15.28
C LEU A 504 32.04 -3.67 -14.87
N PHE A 505 31.92 -4.81 -15.56
CA PHE A 505 32.52 -6.09 -15.18
C PHE A 505 33.51 -6.65 -16.22
N SER A 506 33.87 -5.87 -17.25
CA SER A 506 34.81 -6.33 -18.28
C SER A 506 36.28 -6.13 -17.88
N ASP A 507 37.16 -7.06 -18.28
CA ASP A 507 38.60 -7.04 -17.98
C ASP A 507 39.31 -5.73 -18.36
N SER A 508 38.75 -4.99 -19.32
CA SER A 508 39.26 -3.70 -19.81
C SER A 508 38.94 -2.52 -18.89
N TYR A 509 37.97 -2.65 -17.97
CA TYR A 509 37.44 -1.55 -17.19
C TYR A 509 37.33 -1.89 -15.69
N GLU A 510 38.47 -1.80 -15.00
CA GLU A 510 38.42 -1.52 -13.57
C GLU A 510 37.56 -0.27 -13.32
N LEU A 511 36.40 -0.44 -12.65
CA LEU A 511 35.96 0.51 -11.63
C LEU A 511 37.12 0.72 -10.67
N CYS A 512 37.27 1.92 -10.09
CA CYS A 512 38.53 2.37 -9.47
C CYS A 512 38.84 1.73 -8.10
N ILE A 513 38.80 0.39 -8.01
CA ILE A 513 39.05 -0.43 -6.82
C ILE A 513 40.57 -0.63 -6.62
N LYS A 514 41.30 0.49 -6.55
CA LYS A 514 42.66 0.57 -5.97
C LYS A 514 42.80 1.85 -5.17
N SER A 515 43.25 1.69 -3.93
CA SER A 515 43.39 2.73 -2.92
C SER A 515 44.33 3.87 -3.33
N ASP A 516 43.82 5.11 -3.32
CA ASP A 516 44.31 6.17 -2.42
C ASP A 516 43.54 7.49 -2.64
N ASP A 517 42.62 7.84 -1.73
CA ASP A 517 42.46 9.24 -1.25
C ASP A 517 41.43 9.34 -0.11
N ASN A 518 41.89 9.37 1.15
CA ASN A 518 41.07 9.80 2.31
C ASN A 518 40.68 11.30 2.26
N LYS A 519 41.00 12.00 1.15
CA LYS A 519 40.54 13.38 0.86
C LYS A 519 39.17 13.42 0.19
N LYS A 520 38.93 12.62 -0.85
CA LYS A 520 37.74 12.77 -1.70
C LYS A 520 36.43 12.52 -0.95
N GLN A 521 36.43 11.61 0.02
CA GLN A 521 35.29 11.38 0.91
C GLN A 521 34.93 12.57 1.82
N ARG A 522 35.69 13.68 1.85
CA ARG A 522 35.31 14.89 2.60
C ARG A 522 34.72 16.00 1.74
N ASP A 523 35.13 16.10 0.47
CA ASP A 523 34.66 17.16 -0.43
C ASP A 523 33.31 16.81 -1.09
N MET A 524 32.89 15.53 -1.04
CA MET A 524 31.69 15.01 -1.73
C MET A 524 30.41 14.96 -0.87
N PHE A 525 30.50 15.19 0.44
CA PHE A 525 29.34 15.42 1.33
C PHE A 525 28.97 16.91 1.43
N ASN A 526 29.33 17.73 0.44
CA ASN A 526 28.68 19.04 0.24
C ASN A 526 27.25 18.83 -0.28
N SER A 527 26.34 19.70 0.15
CA SER A 527 24.87 19.66 0.01
C SER A 527 24.29 19.64 -1.42
N ASP A 528 25.11 19.51 -2.45
CA ASP A 528 24.74 19.89 -3.82
C ASP A 528 24.42 18.68 -4.72
N TYR A 529 24.54 17.45 -4.20
CA TYR A 529 24.48 16.18 -4.96
C TYR A 529 23.49 15.15 -4.41
N GLU A 530 22.56 15.59 -3.55
CA GLU A 530 21.90 14.79 -2.51
C GLU A 530 21.19 13.47 -2.96
N TYR A 531 20.79 13.34 -4.24
CA TYR A 531 20.10 12.15 -4.78
C TYR A 531 20.54 11.76 -6.20
N ALA A 532 21.85 11.60 -6.44
CA ALA A 532 22.38 11.16 -7.74
C ALA A 532 22.45 9.61 -7.88
N PRO A 533 22.03 9.00 -9.02
CA PRO A 533 22.09 7.55 -9.22
C PRO A 533 23.52 7.04 -9.14
N SER A 534 23.76 6.01 -8.34
CA SER A 534 25.10 5.73 -7.79
C SER A 534 25.40 4.24 -7.61
N PHE A 535 26.67 3.90 -7.82
CA PHE A 535 27.20 2.55 -7.68
C PHE A 535 27.89 2.37 -6.32
N TYR A 536 27.42 1.40 -5.55
CA TYR A 536 27.97 1.01 -4.26
C TYR A 536 28.52 -0.41 -4.34
N TYR A 537 29.65 -0.66 -3.68
CA TYR A 537 30.37 -1.94 -3.76
C TYR A 537 30.75 -2.48 -2.38
N GLY A 538 30.76 -3.80 -2.22
CA GLY A 538 31.26 -4.50 -1.04
C GLY A 538 31.77 -5.91 -1.37
N GLU A 539 32.55 -6.51 -0.47
CA GLU A 539 33.04 -7.90 -0.56
C GLU A 539 32.68 -8.69 0.70
N PHE A 540 32.45 -10.00 0.55
CA PHE A 540 32.19 -10.92 1.67
C PHE A 540 32.78 -12.33 1.43
N PRO A 541 33.27 -13.03 2.47
CA PRO A 541 33.87 -14.35 2.32
C PRO A 541 32.82 -15.46 2.17
N VAL A 542 32.92 -16.25 1.11
CA VAL A 542 32.07 -17.42 0.85
C VAL A 542 32.77 -18.68 1.37
N ASN A 543 32.45 -19.10 2.61
CA ASN A 543 33.02 -20.32 3.19
C ASN A 543 32.58 -21.62 2.49
N SER A 544 31.35 -21.63 1.96
CA SER A 544 30.76 -22.72 1.19
C SER A 544 29.81 -22.14 0.16
N SER A 545 29.82 -22.64 -1.07
CA SER A 545 28.85 -22.25 -2.10
C SER A 545 27.47 -22.80 -1.73
N SER A 546 26.60 -21.94 -1.21
CA SER A 546 25.24 -22.27 -0.78
C SER A 546 24.31 -21.11 -1.13
N ASP A 547 23.05 -21.44 -1.42
CA ASP A 547 22.04 -20.45 -1.79
C ASP A 547 21.84 -19.43 -0.65
N THR A 548 21.45 -18.21 -1.00
CA THR A 548 21.13 -17.16 -0.02
C THR A 548 20.13 -16.20 -0.64
N TYR A 549 19.58 -15.31 0.18
CA TYR A 549 18.77 -14.19 -0.27
C TYR A 549 19.49 -12.89 0.08
N LEU A 550 19.51 -11.93 -0.85
CA LEU A 550 20.07 -10.60 -0.65
C LEU A 550 18.94 -9.66 -0.21
N GLN A 551 19.06 -9.11 1.00
CA GLN A 551 18.18 -8.10 1.58
C GLN A 551 18.86 -6.73 1.58
N LEU A 552 18.10 -5.68 1.27
CA LEU A 552 18.61 -4.32 1.13
C LEU A 552 17.88 -3.35 2.09
N PRO A 553 18.10 -3.44 3.42
CA PRO A 553 17.39 -2.62 4.40
C PRO A 553 17.75 -1.14 4.26
N GLY A 554 16.75 -0.27 4.11
CA GLY A 554 16.95 1.19 3.97
C GLY A 554 17.35 1.67 2.57
N TRP A 555 17.52 0.77 1.59
CA TRP A 555 17.71 1.12 0.18
C TRP A 555 16.35 1.34 -0.50
N ASN A 556 16.30 2.18 -1.53
CA ASN A 556 15.04 2.59 -2.15
C ASN A 556 14.72 1.77 -3.41
N LYS A 557 15.37 2.05 -4.55
CA LYS A 557 15.10 1.36 -5.81
C LYS A 557 16.34 1.22 -6.66
N GLY A 558 16.57 0.03 -7.22
CA GLY A 558 17.73 -0.15 -8.08
C GLY A 558 17.92 -1.55 -8.64
N GLN A 559 19.15 -1.78 -9.10
CA GLN A 559 19.61 -3.04 -9.68
C GLN A 559 20.71 -3.65 -8.80
N ALA A 560 20.66 -4.95 -8.53
CA ALA A 560 21.65 -5.65 -7.70
C ALA A 560 22.43 -6.71 -8.50
N PHE A 561 23.74 -6.77 -8.23
CA PHE A 561 24.68 -7.70 -8.86
C PHE A 561 25.52 -8.41 -7.80
N VAL A 562 25.81 -9.69 -8.01
CA VAL A 562 26.78 -10.45 -7.20
C VAL A 562 27.75 -11.14 -8.16
N ASN A 563 29.06 -10.94 -7.97
CA ASN A 563 30.10 -11.42 -8.90
C ASN A 563 29.83 -11.09 -10.38
N GLY A 564 29.26 -9.91 -10.65
CA GLY A 564 28.85 -9.47 -11.99
C GLY A 564 27.55 -10.08 -12.52
N PHE A 565 27.03 -11.15 -11.90
CA PHE A 565 25.72 -11.71 -12.25
C PHE A 565 24.60 -10.78 -11.79
N ASN A 566 23.74 -10.39 -12.72
CA ASN A 566 22.65 -9.43 -12.49
C ASN A 566 21.42 -10.14 -11.88
N LEU A 567 21.24 -10.01 -10.56
CA LEU A 567 20.14 -10.65 -9.82
C LEU A 567 18.76 -10.10 -10.21
N GLY A 568 18.70 -8.85 -10.67
CA GLY A 568 17.48 -8.17 -11.06
C GLY A 568 17.23 -6.89 -10.24
N ARG A 569 15.96 -6.46 -10.19
CA ARG A 569 15.51 -5.21 -9.57
C ARG A 569 15.18 -5.41 -8.09
N TYR A 570 15.51 -4.45 -7.24
CA TYR A 570 14.98 -4.35 -5.88
C TYR A 570 14.12 -3.09 -5.72
N TRP A 571 13.06 -3.16 -4.91
CA TRP A 571 12.23 -2.02 -4.54
C TRP A 571 11.51 -2.26 -3.18
N PRO A 572 12.26 -2.48 -2.08
CA PRO A 572 11.68 -2.87 -0.79
C PRO A 572 10.84 -1.76 -0.12
N VAL A 573 10.93 -0.51 -0.60
CA VAL A 573 10.04 0.58 -0.16
C VAL A 573 8.67 0.58 -0.84
N VAL A 574 8.44 -0.29 -1.82
CA VAL A 574 7.14 -0.48 -2.49
C VAL A 574 6.59 -1.89 -2.27
N GLY A 575 7.46 -2.89 -2.23
CA GLY A 575 7.06 -4.28 -1.98
C GLY A 575 6.31 -4.94 -3.15
N PRO A 576 5.93 -6.22 -3.00
CA PRO A 576 6.04 -7.05 -1.79
C PRO A 576 7.43 -7.71 -1.65
N GLN A 577 8.27 -7.67 -2.67
CA GLN A 577 9.59 -8.32 -2.67
C GLN A 577 10.66 -7.49 -1.93
N ASN A 578 11.07 -7.97 -0.75
CA ASN A 578 12.15 -7.39 0.05
C ASN A 578 13.50 -8.09 -0.12
N THR A 579 13.52 -9.28 -0.72
CA THR A 579 14.75 -10.07 -0.95
C THR A 579 14.88 -10.60 -2.37
N LEU A 580 16.09 -10.60 -2.89
CA LEU A 580 16.47 -11.23 -4.16
C LEU A 580 17.08 -12.62 -3.92
N TYR A 581 16.66 -13.64 -4.68
CA TYR A 581 17.30 -14.96 -4.64
C TYR A 581 18.70 -14.92 -5.26
N VAL A 582 19.69 -15.50 -4.57
CA VAL A 582 21.08 -15.60 -5.00
C VAL A 582 21.46 -17.09 -5.08
N PRO A 583 21.51 -17.67 -6.29
CA PRO A 583 21.82 -19.08 -6.46
C PRO A 583 23.30 -19.37 -6.18
N ALA A 584 23.58 -20.52 -5.55
CA ALA A 584 24.92 -20.96 -5.17
C ALA A 584 25.92 -21.01 -6.34
N SER A 585 25.45 -21.17 -7.57
CA SER A 585 26.25 -21.15 -8.80
C SER A 585 26.93 -19.79 -9.09
N VAL A 586 26.45 -18.70 -8.48
CA VAL A 586 27.05 -17.35 -8.55
C VAL A 586 28.17 -17.18 -7.50
N LEU A 587 28.27 -18.07 -6.51
CA LEU A 587 29.18 -17.97 -5.37
C LEU A 587 30.30 -19.02 -5.43
N THR A 588 31.57 -18.59 -5.48
CA THR A 588 32.71 -19.53 -5.47
C THR A 588 33.18 -19.80 -4.05
N ALA A 589 33.17 -21.05 -3.62
CA ALA A 589 33.58 -21.46 -2.28
C ALA A 589 35.08 -21.21 -2.01
N ASN A 590 35.40 -20.75 -0.81
CA ASN A 590 36.73 -20.33 -0.34
C ASN A 590 37.31 -19.11 -1.09
N GLN A 591 36.44 -18.22 -1.58
CA GLN A 591 36.81 -16.93 -2.18
C GLN A 591 35.95 -15.81 -1.58
N ASN A 592 36.36 -14.55 -1.77
CA ASN A 592 35.47 -13.42 -1.57
C ASN A 592 34.50 -13.34 -2.74
N ALA A 593 33.21 -13.21 -2.46
CA ALA A 593 32.23 -12.73 -3.43
C ALA A 593 32.10 -11.21 -3.33
N SER A 594 31.86 -10.58 -4.46
CA SER A 594 31.59 -9.15 -4.59
C SER A 594 30.08 -8.92 -4.72
N VAL A 595 29.60 -7.82 -4.15
CA VAL A 595 28.22 -7.33 -4.33
C VAL A 595 28.29 -5.87 -4.81
N LEU A 596 27.52 -5.56 -5.85
CA LEU A 596 27.42 -4.22 -6.42
C LEU A 596 25.94 -3.83 -6.52
N ILE A 597 25.61 -2.67 -5.97
CA ILE A 597 24.27 -2.09 -5.96
C ILE A 597 24.27 -0.81 -6.78
N PHE A 598 23.38 -0.72 -7.75
CA PHE A 598 23.10 0.50 -8.50
C PHE A 598 21.78 1.09 -8.03
N GLU A 599 21.88 2.05 -7.11
CA GLU A 599 20.74 2.76 -6.51
C GLU A 599 20.34 3.96 -7.38
N LEU A 600 19.04 4.14 -7.59
CA LEU A 600 18.46 5.15 -8.47
C LEU A 600 17.91 6.36 -7.71
N ASP A 601 17.60 6.20 -6.42
CA ASP A 601 16.79 7.15 -5.65
C ASP A 601 17.44 7.59 -4.34
N LEU A 602 17.64 6.67 -3.39
CA LEU A 602 18.17 6.96 -2.05
C LEU A 602 18.84 5.72 -1.47
N ALA A 603 20.12 5.86 -1.11
CA ALA A 603 20.87 4.84 -0.38
C ALA A 603 20.93 5.20 1.12
N PRO A 604 20.97 4.23 2.04
CA PRO A 604 21.09 4.46 3.48
C PRO A 604 22.52 4.86 3.92
N CYS A 605 23.23 5.60 3.07
CA CYS A 605 24.68 5.78 3.12
C CYS A 605 25.17 7.17 3.56
N GLU A 606 24.27 8.02 4.07
CA GLU A 606 24.64 9.24 4.82
C GLU A 606 25.47 8.89 6.08
N TYR A 607 25.09 7.79 6.74
CA TYR A 607 25.76 7.24 7.93
C TYR A 607 26.41 5.90 7.56
N PRO A 608 27.74 5.74 7.68
CA PRO A 608 28.44 4.51 7.27
C PRO A 608 27.87 3.23 7.90
N GLU A 609 27.45 3.29 9.16
CA GLU A 609 26.83 2.18 9.90
C GLU A 609 25.54 1.64 9.26
N ASN A 610 24.82 2.47 8.51
CA ASN A 610 23.60 2.11 7.80
C ASN A 610 23.85 1.70 6.33
N CYS A 611 25.06 1.97 5.80
CA CYS A 611 25.44 1.66 4.42
C CYS A 611 25.81 0.18 4.25
N TYR A 612 24.84 -0.73 4.38
CA TYR A 612 25.06 -2.17 4.24
C TYR A 612 23.94 -2.87 3.47
N VAL A 613 24.25 -4.03 2.92
CA VAL A 613 23.27 -5.06 2.49
C VAL A 613 23.45 -6.31 3.36
N GLU A 614 22.45 -7.19 3.40
CA GLU A 614 22.50 -8.38 4.28
C GLU A 614 22.11 -9.66 3.53
N PHE A 615 22.96 -10.68 3.62
CA PHE A 615 22.72 -12.00 3.04
C PHE A 615 22.09 -12.93 4.07
N VAL A 616 20.81 -13.26 3.86
CA VAL A 616 19.95 -14.01 4.80
C VAL A 616 19.55 -15.38 4.24
N ALA A 617 19.25 -16.32 5.13
CA ALA A 617 18.92 -17.71 4.76
C ALA A 617 17.44 -17.93 4.40
N THR A 618 16.58 -16.93 4.51
CA THR A 618 15.12 -17.04 4.31
C THR A 618 14.62 -15.94 3.36
N PRO A 619 13.72 -16.26 2.41
CA PRO A 619 13.11 -15.25 1.55
C PRO A 619 12.14 -14.35 2.32
N SER A 620 11.93 -13.14 1.81
CA SER A 620 10.85 -12.23 2.18
C SER A 620 10.26 -11.66 0.89
N ILE A 621 9.34 -12.42 0.28
CA ILE A 621 8.60 -12.02 -0.93
C ILE A 621 7.21 -11.44 -0.63
N ASN A 622 6.79 -11.46 0.64
CA ASN A 622 5.51 -11.02 1.16
C ASN A 622 5.65 -9.85 2.17
N GLY A 623 6.54 -8.90 1.86
CA GLY A 623 6.75 -7.69 2.65
C GLY A 623 5.55 -6.75 2.66
N GLU A 624 5.57 -5.78 3.57
CA GLU A 624 4.62 -4.66 3.58
C GLU A 624 4.69 -3.89 2.25
N VAL A 625 3.53 -3.44 1.77
CA VAL A 625 3.37 -2.78 0.48
C VAL A 625 3.05 -1.30 0.72
N SER A 626 3.85 -0.39 0.16
CA SER A 626 3.62 1.05 0.33
C SER A 626 2.72 1.56 -0.79
N ILE A 627 1.49 1.95 -0.45
CA ILE A 627 0.44 2.35 -1.41
C ILE A 627 0.57 3.83 -1.80
N SER A 628 1.75 4.19 -2.31
CA SER A 628 2.01 5.44 -3.02
C SER A 628 2.50 5.10 -4.44
N PHE A 629 1.95 5.81 -5.43
CA PHE A 629 2.01 5.58 -6.90
C PHE A 629 0.95 4.64 -7.52
N PHE A 630 -0.15 5.30 -7.92
CA PHE A 630 -1.03 5.04 -9.07
C PHE A 630 -1.92 3.78 -9.12
N LEU A 631 -2.76 3.72 -10.16
CA LEU A 631 -4.17 3.33 -10.08
C LEU A 631 -4.49 1.94 -10.67
N VAL A 632 -5.65 1.39 -10.31
CA VAL A 632 -6.15 0.07 -10.72
C VAL A 632 -7.28 0.19 -11.74
N THR A 633 -7.22 -0.54 -12.87
CA THR A 633 -8.38 -0.84 -13.72
C THR A 633 -8.49 -2.30 -14.18
N LEU A 634 -9.17 -3.12 -13.36
CA LEU A 634 -10.11 -4.17 -13.78
C LEU A 634 -9.56 -5.43 -14.50
N LEU A 635 -9.90 -6.60 -13.94
CA LEU A 635 -10.48 -7.70 -14.73
C LEU A 635 -11.87 -8.02 -14.18
N SER A 636 -12.73 -8.64 -14.99
CA SER A 636 -14.18 -8.73 -14.70
C SER A 636 -14.83 -10.04 -15.12
N ASP A 637 -15.44 -10.70 -14.14
CA ASP A 637 -16.63 -11.58 -14.20
C ASP A 637 -16.63 -12.85 -15.07
N SER A 638 -16.91 -14.00 -14.43
CA SER A 638 -17.77 -15.05 -15.01
C SER A 638 -18.45 -15.95 -13.94
N GLY A 639 -19.40 -15.36 -13.20
CA GLY A 639 -20.62 -16.03 -12.72
C GLY A 639 -20.57 -17.38 -11.96
N SER A 640 -20.63 -17.31 -10.63
CA SER A 640 -21.20 -18.40 -9.79
C SER A 640 -22.00 -17.82 -8.61
N GLU A 641 -23.30 -17.60 -8.85
CA GLU A 641 -24.28 -16.94 -7.97
C GLU A 641 -23.90 -15.50 -7.56
N SER A 642 -24.68 -14.53 -8.04
CA SER A 642 -24.42 -13.11 -7.81
C SER A 642 -24.59 -12.74 -6.35
N ARG A 643 -23.47 -12.50 -5.67
CA ARG A 643 -23.44 -11.88 -4.33
C ARG A 643 -24.30 -10.62 -4.33
N SER A 644 -25.19 -10.54 -3.34
CA SER A 644 -26.19 -9.50 -3.28
C SER A 644 -26.55 -9.18 -1.82
N PHE A 645 -26.71 -7.88 -1.51
CA PHE A 645 -27.21 -7.45 -0.21
C PHE A 645 -28.35 -6.44 -0.38
N VAL A 646 -29.59 -6.86 -0.10
CA VAL A 646 -30.81 -6.11 -0.44
C VAL A 646 -31.79 -6.02 0.73
N ILE A 647 -32.75 -5.10 0.64
CA ILE A 647 -33.88 -5.01 1.58
C ILE A 647 -35.06 -5.82 1.04
N ASP A 648 -35.58 -6.73 1.86
CA ASP A 648 -36.86 -7.38 1.64
C ASP A 648 -37.97 -6.58 2.34
N TYR A 649 -38.74 -5.85 1.52
CA TYR A 649 -39.91 -5.07 1.95
C TYR A 649 -41.20 -5.92 2.07
N GLU A 650 -41.16 -7.22 1.77
CA GLU A 650 -42.25 -8.18 1.97
C GLU A 650 -42.12 -8.93 3.32
N ASN A 651 -40.90 -9.25 3.74
CA ASN A 651 -40.62 -9.94 5.02
C ASN A 651 -39.98 -9.07 6.10
N ASP A 652 -39.77 -7.77 5.84
CA ASP A 652 -39.19 -6.78 6.77
C ASP A 652 -37.80 -7.19 7.32
N CYS A 653 -36.91 -7.65 6.42
CA CYS A 653 -35.54 -8.08 6.74
C CYS A 653 -34.54 -7.62 5.66
N PHE A 654 -33.24 -7.85 5.88
CA PHE A 654 -32.26 -7.88 4.78
C PHE A 654 -32.24 -9.27 4.16
N LEU A 655 -31.90 -9.38 2.88
CA LEU A 655 -31.43 -10.63 2.28
C LEU A 655 -29.94 -10.50 1.95
N LYS A 656 -29.15 -11.49 2.35
CA LYS A 656 -27.76 -11.66 1.97
C LYS A 656 -27.67 -12.91 1.10
N ASP A 657 -27.28 -12.74 -0.16
CA ASP A 657 -27.25 -13.81 -1.17
C ASP A 657 -28.60 -14.55 -1.31
N GLY A 658 -29.70 -13.81 -1.14
CA GLY A 658 -31.07 -14.35 -1.15
C GLY A 658 -31.61 -14.87 0.19
N GLU A 659 -30.75 -15.13 1.18
CA GLU A 659 -31.17 -15.67 2.48
C GLU A 659 -31.45 -14.59 3.54
N PRO A 660 -32.48 -14.75 4.41
CA PRO A 660 -32.81 -13.79 5.47
C PRO A 660 -31.65 -13.50 6.41
N PHE A 661 -31.32 -12.21 6.54
CA PHE A 661 -30.15 -11.74 7.28
C PHE A 661 -30.47 -10.57 8.23
N ARG A 662 -29.70 -10.50 9.31
CA ARG A 662 -29.72 -9.43 10.32
C ARG A 662 -28.29 -9.18 10.81
N TYR A 663 -27.85 -7.92 10.86
CA TYR A 663 -26.53 -7.62 11.43
C TYR A 663 -26.60 -7.38 12.94
N ILE A 664 -25.56 -7.85 13.62
CA ILE A 664 -25.16 -7.43 14.96
C ILE A 664 -23.76 -6.85 14.79
N SER A 665 -23.69 -5.53 14.77
CA SER A 665 -22.51 -4.73 14.47
C SER A 665 -22.00 -4.01 15.71
N GLY A 666 -20.78 -3.52 15.67
CA GLY A 666 -20.24 -2.56 16.63
C GLY A 666 -19.46 -1.46 15.92
N SER A 667 -19.58 -0.22 16.41
CA SER A 667 -18.74 0.88 15.96
C SER A 667 -17.30 0.68 16.40
N PHE A 668 -16.40 0.80 15.45
CA PHE A 668 -14.96 0.87 15.61
C PHE A 668 -14.44 1.95 14.67
N HIS A 669 -13.74 2.96 15.21
CA HIS A 669 -13.16 4.02 14.38
C HIS A 669 -11.67 3.75 14.20
N TYR A 670 -11.27 3.32 12.99
CA TYR A 670 -9.86 2.99 12.70
C TYR A 670 -8.92 4.17 13.00
N PHE A 671 -9.36 5.41 12.78
CA PHE A 671 -8.62 6.63 13.08
C PHE A 671 -8.46 6.96 14.59
N ARG A 672 -9.06 6.18 15.50
CA ARG A 672 -8.90 6.29 16.97
C ARG A 672 -8.04 5.17 17.58
N VAL A 673 -7.61 4.18 16.79
CA VAL A 673 -6.85 3.02 17.25
C VAL A 673 -5.71 2.77 16.27
N PRO A 674 -4.44 2.71 16.67
CA PRO A 674 -3.34 2.51 15.73
C PRO A 674 -3.51 1.22 14.92
N SER A 675 -3.14 1.26 13.64
CA SER A 675 -3.22 0.16 12.66
C SER A 675 -2.63 -1.15 13.17
N PHE A 676 -1.52 -1.05 13.90
CA PHE A 676 -0.88 -2.12 14.69
C PHE A 676 -1.86 -2.98 15.53
N TYR A 677 -2.99 -2.40 15.98
CA TYR A 677 -3.97 -3.07 16.83
C TYR A 677 -5.27 -3.50 16.12
N TRP A 678 -5.60 -3.00 14.92
CA TRP A 678 -6.90 -3.26 14.27
C TRP A 678 -7.27 -4.75 14.23
N ARG A 679 -6.30 -5.65 13.95
CA ARG A 679 -6.53 -7.10 13.87
C ARG A 679 -6.95 -7.72 15.20
N ASP A 680 -6.34 -7.31 16.31
CA ASP A 680 -6.71 -7.78 17.66
C ASP A 680 -8.12 -7.31 18.03
N ARG A 681 -8.44 -6.04 17.72
CA ARG A 681 -9.75 -5.44 18.04
C ARG A 681 -10.88 -6.09 17.25
N LEU A 682 -10.72 -6.20 15.93
CA LEU A 682 -11.68 -6.87 15.06
C LEU A 682 -11.86 -8.36 15.42
N MET A 683 -10.80 -9.06 15.84
CA MET A 683 -10.92 -10.42 16.37
C MET A 683 -11.69 -10.48 17.70
N LYS A 684 -11.47 -9.53 18.63
CA LYS A 684 -12.27 -9.42 19.87
C LYS A 684 -13.74 -9.13 19.56
N MET A 685 -14.04 -8.23 18.64
CA MET A 685 -15.39 -7.94 18.15
C MET A 685 -16.09 -9.18 17.57
N LYS A 686 -15.41 -9.90 16.66
CA LYS A 686 -15.88 -11.19 16.11
C LYS A 686 -16.13 -12.22 17.20
N ALA A 687 -15.21 -12.37 18.15
CA ALA A 687 -15.32 -13.31 19.26
C ALA A 687 -16.41 -12.93 20.28
N GLY A 688 -16.76 -11.65 20.36
CA GLY A 688 -17.88 -11.09 21.12
C GLY A 688 -19.27 -11.36 20.52
N GLY A 689 -19.34 -11.98 19.33
CA GLY A 689 -20.60 -12.33 18.66
C GLY A 689 -21.04 -11.37 17.57
N LEU A 690 -20.20 -10.42 17.15
CA LEU A 690 -20.52 -9.53 16.03
C LEU A 690 -20.32 -10.23 14.68
N ASN A 691 -21.24 -9.98 13.74
CA ASN A 691 -21.13 -10.42 12.35
C ASN A 691 -20.76 -9.27 11.39
N ALA A 692 -20.78 -8.02 11.87
CA ALA A 692 -20.38 -6.83 11.15
C ALA A 692 -19.60 -5.83 12.03
N VAL A 693 -19.00 -4.83 11.39
CA VAL A 693 -18.36 -3.66 12.02
C VAL A 693 -18.82 -2.38 11.32
N GLN A 694 -19.03 -1.31 12.09
CA GLN A 694 -19.39 0.01 11.58
C GLN A 694 -18.22 0.98 11.78
N THR A 695 -17.89 1.81 10.78
CA THR A 695 -16.89 2.88 10.91
C THR A 695 -17.35 4.18 10.27
N CYS A 696 -17.00 5.31 10.88
CA CYS A 696 -17.01 6.60 10.21
C CYS A 696 -15.83 6.75 9.25
N VAL A 697 -15.91 7.75 8.37
CA VAL A 697 -14.81 8.26 7.54
C VAL A 697 -14.56 9.72 7.90
N ALA A 698 -13.40 10.03 8.47
CA ALA A 698 -13.08 11.36 8.95
C ALA A 698 -12.35 12.16 7.85
N TRP A 699 -13.10 12.92 7.03
CA TRP A 699 -12.57 13.70 5.91
C TRP A 699 -11.32 14.53 6.29
N ASN A 700 -11.30 15.14 7.47
CA ASN A 700 -10.19 15.98 7.95
C ASN A 700 -8.83 15.29 8.14
N ILE A 701 -8.75 13.96 8.28
CA ILE A 701 -7.47 13.23 8.26
C ILE A 701 -7.09 12.74 6.86
N HIS A 702 -8.08 12.64 5.96
CA HIS A 702 -7.90 12.22 4.57
C HIS A 702 -7.65 13.38 3.62
N GLU A 703 -8.02 14.61 3.96
CA GLU A 703 -7.69 15.84 3.22
C GLU A 703 -7.26 16.94 4.21
N PRO A 704 -6.15 16.75 4.95
CA PRO A 704 -5.68 17.70 5.96
C PRO A 704 -5.26 19.05 5.37
N VAL A 705 -4.93 19.09 4.07
CA VAL A 705 -4.69 20.28 3.26
C VAL A 705 -5.50 20.13 1.97
N TYR A 706 -6.14 21.21 1.51
CA TYR A 706 -7.03 21.18 0.33
C TYR A 706 -6.33 20.58 -0.90
N GLY A 707 -6.95 19.57 -1.50
CA GLY A 707 -6.43 18.81 -2.65
C GLY A 707 -5.27 17.86 -2.35
N GLN A 708 -4.83 17.71 -1.10
CA GLN A 708 -3.77 16.78 -0.69
C GLN A 708 -4.34 15.65 0.15
N TYR A 709 -4.38 14.45 -0.42
CA TYR A 709 -5.07 13.32 0.19
C TYR A 709 -4.15 12.36 0.94
N ASN A 710 -4.67 11.78 2.03
CA ASN A 710 -4.00 10.79 2.85
C ASN A 710 -4.88 9.54 3.05
N PHE A 711 -4.33 8.38 2.69
CA PHE A 711 -4.94 7.07 2.87
C PHE A 711 -3.89 6.04 3.33
N GLU A 712 -2.80 6.48 3.98
CA GLU A 712 -1.70 5.63 4.43
C GLU A 712 -1.73 5.42 5.96
N GLY A 713 -1.18 4.30 6.43
CA GLY A 713 -1.02 3.99 7.85
C GLY A 713 -2.35 3.99 8.62
N ASP A 714 -2.42 4.75 9.73
CA ASP A 714 -3.63 4.86 10.56
C ASP A 714 -4.82 5.55 9.84
N ALA A 715 -4.62 6.10 8.63
CA ALA A 715 -5.66 6.62 7.76
C ALA A 715 -6.06 5.66 6.62
N ASP A 716 -5.49 4.44 6.55
CA ASP A 716 -5.83 3.48 5.50
C ASP A 716 -7.16 2.75 5.78
N ILE A 717 -8.24 3.37 5.32
CA ILE A 717 -9.59 2.78 5.34
C ILE A 717 -9.72 1.55 4.44
N VAL A 718 -8.93 1.42 3.36
CA VAL A 718 -9.01 0.28 2.44
C VAL A 718 -8.47 -0.95 3.14
N SER A 719 -7.24 -0.89 3.66
CA SER A 719 -6.65 -1.98 4.45
C SER A 719 -7.46 -2.32 5.70
N PHE A 720 -8.08 -1.34 6.37
CA PHE A 720 -9.01 -1.61 7.49
C PHE A 720 -10.22 -2.46 7.06
N ILE A 721 -10.85 -2.12 5.93
CA ILE A 721 -12.04 -2.80 5.41
C ILE A 721 -11.68 -4.19 4.86
N GLU A 722 -10.54 -4.33 4.16
CA GLU A 722 -10.03 -5.63 3.70
C GLU A 722 -9.62 -6.54 4.87
N LEU A 723 -9.02 -5.98 5.93
CA LEU A 723 -8.75 -6.70 7.17
C LEU A 723 -10.04 -7.21 7.82
N ALA A 724 -11.11 -6.41 7.87
CA ALA A 724 -12.42 -6.85 8.35
C ALA A 724 -12.98 -7.99 7.48
N ASN A 725 -12.86 -7.89 6.15
CA ASN A 725 -13.23 -8.96 5.21
C ASN A 725 -12.46 -10.26 5.48
N SER A 726 -11.13 -10.17 5.72
CA SER A 726 -10.27 -11.33 6.02
C SER A 726 -10.64 -12.05 7.34
N LEU A 727 -11.34 -11.36 8.24
CA LEU A 727 -11.87 -11.90 9.50
C LEU A 727 -13.36 -12.32 9.38
N GLY A 728 -13.91 -12.23 8.17
CA GLY A 728 -15.30 -12.53 7.86
C GLY A 728 -16.30 -11.60 8.56
N LEU A 729 -15.94 -10.34 8.80
CA LEU A 729 -16.86 -9.28 9.23
C LEU A 729 -17.37 -8.53 8.01
N LEU A 730 -18.69 -8.34 7.94
CA LEU A 730 -19.30 -7.39 7.01
C LEU A 730 -19.06 -5.96 7.50
N VAL A 731 -19.13 -4.97 6.61
CA VAL A 731 -18.82 -3.57 6.96
C VAL A 731 -20.00 -2.64 6.67
N ILE A 732 -20.25 -1.72 7.59
CA ILE A 732 -21.19 -0.59 7.45
C ILE A 732 -20.36 0.69 7.46
N VAL A 733 -20.28 1.40 6.33
CA VAL A 733 -19.44 2.61 6.21
C VAL A 733 -20.27 3.88 6.38
N ARG A 734 -19.83 4.81 7.22
CA ARG A 734 -20.44 6.14 7.37
C ARG A 734 -19.57 7.18 6.71
N ALA A 735 -19.81 7.39 5.41
CA ALA A 735 -18.93 8.15 4.52
C ALA A 735 -19.00 9.68 4.70
N GLY A 736 -19.98 10.18 5.45
CA GLY A 736 -20.12 11.59 5.75
C GLY A 736 -20.89 12.37 4.67
N PRO A 737 -20.51 13.62 4.33
CA PRO A 737 -19.20 14.24 4.60
C PRO A 737 -19.02 14.74 6.04
N TYR A 738 -20.11 14.89 6.79
CA TYR A 738 -20.14 15.13 8.24
C TYR A 738 -20.42 13.82 8.99
N ILE A 739 -19.71 13.58 10.10
CA ILE A 739 -19.82 12.33 10.90
C ILE A 739 -20.08 12.54 12.40
N CYS A 740 -20.13 13.79 12.89
CA CYS A 740 -20.25 14.12 14.33
C CYS A 740 -19.15 13.46 15.19
N ALA A 741 -19.46 12.31 15.81
CA ALA A 741 -18.55 11.35 16.44
C ALA A 741 -17.59 11.88 17.53
N GLU A 742 -17.89 13.03 18.17
CA GLU A 742 -16.98 13.76 19.08
C GLU A 742 -15.57 13.95 18.49
N TRP A 743 -15.51 14.07 17.17
CA TRP A 743 -14.27 14.27 16.42
C TRP A 743 -14.15 15.73 16.02
N GLU A 744 -12.91 16.19 15.87
CA GLU A 744 -12.59 17.56 15.48
C GLU A 744 -13.45 18.03 14.29
N PHE A 745 -14.19 19.13 14.49
CA PHE A 745 -15.10 19.74 13.51
C PHE A 745 -16.15 18.79 12.90
N GLY A 746 -16.51 17.71 13.62
CA GLY A 746 -17.46 16.70 13.13
C GLY A 746 -16.96 15.91 11.92
N GLY A 747 -15.63 15.85 11.73
CA GLY A 747 -14.97 15.24 10.57
C GLY A 747 -14.65 16.20 9.43
N PHE A 748 -15.19 17.42 9.42
CA PHE A 748 -14.91 18.39 8.36
C PHE A 748 -13.45 18.91 8.44
N PRO A 749 -12.76 19.09 7.30
CA PRO A 749 -11.45 19.71 7.29
C PRO A 749 -11.53 21.21 7.62
N ALA A 750 -10.65 21.67 8.50
CA ALA A 750 -10.65 23.04 9.01
C ALA A 750 -10.46 24.11 7.92
N TRP A 751 -9.79 23.79 6.80
CA TRP A 751 -9.57 24.74 5.70
C TRP A 751 -10.86 25.26 5.06
N LEU A 752 -12.01 24.58 5.23
CA LEU A 752 -13.34 25.09 4.83
C LEU A 752 -13.65 26.45 5.47
N LEU A 753 -13.21 26.66 6.72
CA LEU A 753 -13.47 27.87 7.50
C LEU A 753 -12.55 29.06 7.16
N LYS A 754 -11.64 28.89 6.18
CA LYS A 754 -10.87 30.00 5.59
C LYS A 754 -11.80 31.09 5.01
N ASN A 755 -12.97 30.67 4.51
CA ASN A 755 -14.14 31.52 4.41
C ASN A 755 -14.95 31.42 5.72
N THR A 756 -14.78 32.40 6.62
CA THR A 756 -15.46 32.42 7.93
C THR A 756 -16.98 32.63 7.86
N SER A 757 -17.52 32.82 6.65
CA SER A 757 -18.95 33.02 6.37
C SER A 757 -19.57 31.85 5.59
N ILE A 758 -18.88 30.70 5.52
CA ILE A 758 -19.34 29.51 4.81
C ILE A 758 -20.61 28.91 5.47
N SER A 759 -21.62 28.61 4.66
CA SER A 759 -22.80 27.84 5.09
C SER A 759 -22.50 26.35 4.87
N LEU A 760 -22.50 25.59 5.95
CA LEU A 760 -22.11 24.16 5.97
C LEU A 760 -23.36 23.28 6.02
N ARG A 761 -23.28 22.07 5.44
CA ARG A 761 -24.39 21.09 5.38
C ARG A 761 -25.65 21.69 4.74
N SER A 762 -25.48 22.43 3.64
CA SER A 762 -26.52 23.21 2.95
C SER A 762 -26.07 23.54 1.52
N MET A 763 -27.02 23.70 0.58
CA MET A 763 -26.78 24.15 -0.80
C MET A 763 -26.43 25.64 -0.90
N GLU A 764 -26.53 26.41 0.18
CA GLU A 764 -26.32 27.87 0.17
C GLU A 764 -24.89 28.31 -0.22
N SER A 765 -23.86 27.53 0.14
CA SER A 765 -22.47 27.82 -0.25
C SER A 765 -22.03 26.90 -1.37
N LYS A 766 -21.77 27.49 -2.54
CA LYS A 766 -21.19 26.78 -3.68
C LYS A 766 -19.80 26.24 -3.33
N GLU A 767 -19.04 26.96 -2.50
CA GLU A 767 -17.70 26.58 -2.04
C GLU A 767 -17.74 25.31 -1.20
N PHE A 768 -18.71 25.20 -0.28
CA PHE A 768 -18.95 23.98 0.50
C PHE A 768 -19.36 22.81 -0.41
N ILE A 769 -20.32 23.03 -1.31
CA ILE A 769 -20.80 21.97 -2.21
C ILE A 769 -19.69 21.47 -3.14
N MET A 770 -18.90 22.35 -3.75
CA MET A 770 -17.76 21.95 -4.60
C MET A 770 -16.71 21.14 -3.81
N ALA A 771 -16.45 21.50 -2.55
CA ALA A 771 -15.54 20.74 -1.70
C ALA A 771 -16.09 19.33 -1.38
N VAL A 772 -17.40 19.22 -1.12
CA VAL A 772 -18.09 17.94 -0.90
C VAL A 772 -18.11 17.07 -2.17
N GLU A 773 -18.38 17.66 -3.34
CA GLU A 773 -18.35 16.98 -4.63
C GLU A 773 -16.96 16.42 -4.94
N ASN A 774 -15.90 17.21 -4.72
CA ASN A 774 -14.51 16.79 -4.87
C ASN A 774 -14.14 15.63 -3.92
N TRP A 775 -14.42 15.79 -2.63
CA TRP A 775 -14.13 14.75 -1.62
C TRP A 775 -14.87 13.44 -1.90
N MET A 776 -16.15 13.51 -2.24
CA MET A 776 -16.93 12.32 -2.58
C MET A 776 -16.44 11.66 -3.88
N GLY A 777 -15.92 12.45 -4.83
CA GLY A 777 -15.21 11.94 -6.01
C GLY A 777 -13.87 11.27 -5.73
N VAL A 778 -13.31 11.42 -4.52
CA VAL A 778 -12.06 10.76 -4.09
C VAL A 778 -12.36 9.56 -3.19
N LEU A 779 -13.28 9.70 -2.23
CA LEU A 779 -13.65 8.63 -1.29
C LEU A 779 -14.47 7.52 -1.94
N LEU A 780 -15.56 7.87 -2.63
CA LEU A 780 -16.55 6.87 -3.04
C LEU A 780 -16.03 5.90 -4.11
N PRO A 781 -15.18 6.31 -5.08
CA PRO A 781 -14.50 5.36 -5.96
C PRO A 781 -13.61 4.35 -5.23
N ARG A 782 -12.98 4.72 -4.10
CA ARG A 782 -12.17 3.80 -3.26
C ARG A 782 -13.04 2.78 -2.52
N LEU A 783 -14.24 3.18 -2.10
CA LEU A 783 -15.20 2.27 -1.46
C LEU A 783 -15.92 1.35 -2.46
N LYS A 784 -15.97 1.69 -3.75
CA LYS A 784 -16.73 0.96 -4.77
C LYS A 784 -16.30 -0.51 -4.95
N PRO A 785 -15.01 -0.87 -5.08
CA PRO A 785 -14.59 -2.29 -5.16
C PRO A 785 -14.93 -3.07 -3.89
N LEU A 786 -14.95 -2.37 -2.74
CA LEU A 786 -15.18 -2.95 -1.42
C LEU A 786 -16.67 -3.20 -1.12
N LEU A 787 -17.59 -2.84 -2.03
CA LEU A 787 -19.03 -3.16 -1.92
C LEU A 787 -19.28 -4.66 -1.97
N TYR A 788 -20.32 -5.11 -1.25
CA TYR A 788 -20.65 -6.52 -1.10
C TYR A 788 -20.91 -7.23 -2.43
N ASP A 789 -21.68 -6.61 -3.32
CA ASP A 789 -21.98 -7.09 -4.68
C ASP A 789 -20.72 -7.14 -5.58
N ASN A 790 -19.70 -6.32 -5.28
CA ASN A 790 -18.45 -6.23 -6.04
C ASN A 790 -17.32 -7.12 -5.46
N GLY A 791 -17.58 -7.87 -4.37
CA GLY A 791 -16.65 -8.82 -3.78
C GLY A 791 -16.11 -8.44 -2.39
N GLY A 792 -16.16 -7.16 -2.00
CA GLY A 792 -15.73 -6.71 -0.66
C GLY A 792 -16.77 -6.96 0.45
N PRO A 793 -16.61 -6.39 1.64
CA PRO A 793 -17.51 -6.64 2.78
C PRO A 793 -18.60 -5.57 2.99
N ILE A 794 -18.59 -4.44 2.27
CA ILE A 794 -19.46 -3.28 2.57
C ILE A 794 -20.91 -3.56 2.15
N ILE A 795 -21.79 -3.77 3.13
CA ILE A 795 -23.20 -4.12 2.91
C ILE A 795 -24.14 -2.91 2.83
N SER A 796 -23.77 -1.80 3.48
CA SER A 796 -24.53 -0.55 3.43
C SER A 796 -23.63 0.66 3.69
N VAL A 797 -24.04 1.83 3.19
CA VAL A 797 -23.32 3.09 3.35
C VAL A 797 -24.26 4.18 3.86
N GLN A 798 -23.89 4.82 4.97
CA GLN A 798 -24.64 5.95 5.52
C GLN A 798 -24.29 7.23 4.75
N VAL A 799 -25.33 8.00 4.40
CA VAL A 799 -25.25 9.33 3.80
C VAL A 799 -25.51 10.37 4.90
N GLU A 800 -24.59 11.33 5.08
CA GLU A 800 -24.63 12.30 6.19
C GLU A 800 -24.67 11.63 7.58
N ASN A 801 -24.93 12.39 8.66
CA ASN A 801 -25.10 11.86 10.01
C ASN A 801 -25.99 12.78 10.87
N GLU A 802 -27.13 12.29 11.36
CA GLU A 802 -28.12 13.09 12.12
C GLU A 802 -28.42 14.43 11.45
N TYR A 803 -28.79 14.43 10.18
CA TYR A 803 -29.08 15.67 9.48
C TYR A 803 -30.37 16.33 10.02
N GLY A 804 -31.27 15.55 10.60
CA GLY A 804 -32.43 16.03 11.34
C GLY A 804 -32.10 16.83 12.60
N SER A 805 -30.90 16.65 13.17
CA SER A 805 -30.39 17.43 14.30
C SER A 805 -29.78 18.78 13.88
N PHE A 806 -29.75 19.09 12.56
CA PHE A 806 -29.19 20.33 12.02
C PHE A 806 -30.30 21.30 11.53
N PRO A 807 -30.24 22.60 11.84
CA PRO A 807 -31.38 23.50 11.65
C PRO A 807 -31.67 23.89 10.19
N ALA A 808 -30.79 23.55 9.24
CA ALA A 808 -30.96 23.94 7.84
C ALA A 808 -32.13 23.21 7.17
N CYS A 809 -32.37 21.94 7.50
CA CYS A 809 -33.43 21.10 6.91
C CYS A 809 -33.44 21.10 5.36
N ASP A 810 -32.27 21.32 4.74
CA ASP A 810 -32.13 21.40 3.28
C ASP A 810 -32.13 19.98 2.67
N HIS A 811 -33.30 19.56 2.21
CA HIS A 811 -33.48 18.30 1.46
C HIS A 811 -32.79 18.31 0.08
N ALA A 812 -32.47 19.46 -0.51
CA ALA A 812 -31.76 19.49 -1.79
C ALA A 812 -30.27 19.13 -1.62
N TYR A 813 -29.66 19.49 -0.49
CA TYR A 813 -28.34 18.98 -0.09
C TYR A 813 -28.37 17.46 0.12
N MET A 814 -29.39 16.93 0.79
CA MET A 814 -29.53 15.48 1.01
C MET A 814 -29.77 14.70 -0.30
N GLU A 815 -30.61 15.19 -1.21
CA GLU A 815 -30.80 14.57 -2.52
C GLU A 815 -29.55 14.71 -3.41
N LEU A 816 -28.74 15.78 -3.27
CA LEU A 816 -27.44 15.87 -3.95
C LEU A 816 -26.47 14.79 -3.44
N LEU A 817 -26.36 14.61 -2.13
CA LEU A 817 -25.54 13.53 -1.57
C LEU A 817 -26.03 12.16 -2.04
N ALA A 818 -27.35 11.90 -2.02
CA ALA A 818 -27.92 10.66 -2.54
C ALA A 818 -27.56 10.44 -4.03
N GLN A 819 -27.59 11.48 -4.86
CA GLN A 819 -27.19 11.42 -6.27
C GLN A 819 -25.68 11.16 -6.44
N LEU A 820 -24.80 11.82 -5.67
CA LEU A 820 -23.35 11.58 -5.70
C LEU A 820 -23.01 10.14 -5.31
N PHE A 821 -23.63 9.64 -4.24
CA PHE A 821 -23.42 8.26 -3.78
C PHE A 821 -23.94 7.25 -4.81
N ARG A 822 -25.10 7.48 -5.43
CA ARG A 822 -25.63 6.64 -6.51
C ARG A 822 -24.76 6.68 -7.77
N TYR A 823 -24.20 7.83 -8.11
CA TYR A 823 -23.30 8.01 -9.26
C TYR A 823 -22.01 7.18 -9.11
N TYR A 824 -21.32 7.30 -7.97
CA TYR A 824 -20.07 6.60 -7.75
C TYR A 824 -20.27 5.12 -7.37
N LEU A 825 -21.12 4.81 -6.38
CA LEU A 825 -21.29 3.46 -5.84
C LEU A 825 -22.27 2.59 -6.65
N GLY A 826 -23.18 3.19 -7.42
CA GLY A 826 -24.22 2.50 -8.18
C GLY A 826 -25.53 2.31 -7.42
N ASN A 827 -26.48 1.61 -8.05
CA ASN A 827 -27.87 1.52 -7.58
C ASN A 827 -28.14 0.40 -6.57
N ASN A 828 -27.31 -0.65 -6.52
CA ASN A 828 -27.58 -1.83 -5.70
C ASN A 828 -27.35 -1.58 -4.20
N VAL A 829 -26.27 -0.87 -3.84
CA VAL A 829 -25.87 -0.66 -2.44
C VAL A 829 -26.99 0.00 -1.65
N ILE A 830 -27.20 -0.46 -0.42
CA ILE A 830 -28.15 0.15 0.51
C ILE A 830 -27.56 1.47 1.02
N LEU A 831 -28.13 2.57 0.56
CA LEU A 831 -27.85 3.91 1.08
C LEU A 831 -28.90 4.27 2.12
N PHE A 832 -28.46 4.77 3.28
CA PHE A 832 -29.33 5.00 4.43
C PHE A 832 -28.96 6.27 5.21
N THR A 833 -29.89 6.78 6.03
CA THR A 833 -29.63 7.86 6.99
C THR A 833 -29.84 7.36 8.42
N VAL A 834 -29.29 8.08 9.41
CA VAL A 834 -29.57 7.89 10.84
C VAL A 834 -29.99 9.22 11.45
N ASP A 835 -31.03 9.17 12.28
CA ASP A 835 -31.55 10.30 13.05
C ASP A 835 -32.19 9.79 14.36
N GLY A 836 -32.21 10.62 15.40
CA GLY A 836 -32.77 10.26 16.71
C GLY A 836 -34.27 9.90 16.67
N ASP A 837 -34.75 9.15 17.67
CA ASP A 837 -36.05 8.46 17.71
C ASP A 837 -37.33 9.33 17.77
N ALA A 838 -37.28 10.60 17.34
CA ALA A 838 -38.42 11.51 17.27
C ALA A 838 -38.72 11.96 15.83
N GLU A 839 -40.00 12.04 15.49
CA GLU A 839 -40.50 12.37 14.14
C GLU A 839 -39.94 13.68 13.57
N SER A 840 -39.65 14.66 14.44
CA SER A 840 -39.05 15.94 14.06
C SER A 840 -37.64 15.85 13.51
N TYR A 841 -36.86 14.84 13.90
CA TYR A 841 -35.52 14.63 13.35
C TYR A 841 -35.64 14.03 11.94
N LEU A 842 -36.31 12.88 11.81
CA LEU A 842 -36.47 12.19 10.52
C LEU A 842 -37.17 13.08 9.45
N GLN A 843 -38.08 13.99 9.85
CA GLN A 843 -38.70 14.97 8.93
C GLN A 843 -37.66 15.84 8.16
N CYS A 844 -36.52 16.15 8.77
CA CYS A 844 -35.44 16.90 8.12
C CYS A 844 -34.27 16.00 7.67
N GLY A 845 -34.03 14.89 8.37
CA GLY A 845 -32.84 14.07 8.21
C GLY A 845 -32.89 12.98 7.14
N THR A 846 -34.07 12.53 6.71
CA THR A 846 -34.20 11.58 5.58
C THR A 846 -34.86 12.20 4.35
N VAL A 847 -34.49 11.70 3.18
CA VAL A 847 -35.18 11.91 1.90
C VAL A 847 -35.64 10.57 1.34
N SER A 848 -36.58 10.57 0.40
CA SER A 848 -37.25 9.34 -0.07
C SER A 848 -36.38 8.41 -0.94
N SER A 849 -35.21 8.87 -1.37
CA SER A 849 -34.21 8.12 -2.12
C SER A 849 -33.29 7.26 -1.24
N LEU A 850 -33.39 7.39 0.09
CA LEU A 850 -32.54 6.75 1.11
C LEU A 850 -33.39 5.93 2.10
N TYR A 851 -32.82 4.89 2.70
CA TYR A 851 -33.49 4.13 3.75
C TYR A 851 -33.36 4.83 5.11
N ALA A 852 -34.48 5.20 5.73
CA ALA A 852 -34.45 5.90 7.02
C ALA A 852 -34.27 4.91 8.18
N THR A 853 -33.18 5.03 8.94
CA THR A 853 -32.92 4.29 10.20
C THR A 853 -33.00 5.21 11.41
N VAL A 854 -32.95 4.67 12.62
CA VAL A 854 -32.92 5.46 13.86
C VAL A 854 -31.73 5.12 14.74
N ASP A 855 -31.36 6.03 15.63
CA ASP A 855 -30.56 5.74 16.83
C ASP A 855 -31.41 5.83 18.10
N PHE A 856 -30.98 5.13 19.16
CA PHE A 856 -31.47 5.34 20.53
C PHE A 856 -30.67 4.53 21.56
N GLY A 857 -30.62 5.05 22.79
CA GLY A 857 -29.90 4.43 23.91
C GLY A 857 -30.72 3.48 24.79
N PRO A 858 -30.09 2.82 25.77
CA PRO A 858 -30.71 1.81 26.63
C PRO A 858 -31.81 2.32 27.59
N LYS A 859 -32.08 3.64 27.61
CA LYS A 859 -33.19 4.26 28.35
C LYS A 859 -34.48 4.36 27.51
N THR A 860 -34.38 4.27 26.19
CA THR A 860 -35.50 4.33 25.25
C THR A 860 -36.22 2.99 25.18
N ASN A 861 -37.53 3.03 24.88
CA ASN A 861 -38.31 1.83 24.60
C ASN A 861 -38.16 1.44 23.10
N PRO A 862 -37.64 0.25 22.75
CA PRO A 862 -37.45 -0.13 21.36
C PRO A 862 -38.74 -0.13 20.55
N GLU A 863 -39.86 -0.58 21.12
CA GLU A 863 -41.15 -0.60 20.44
C GLU A 863 -41.61 0.81 20.03
N SER A 864 -41.41 1.84 20.86
CA SER A 864 -41.77 3.22 20.52
C SER A 864 -40.81 3.86 19.49
N ALA A 865 -39.51 3.61 19.60
CA ALA A 865 -38.52 4.16 18.67
C ALA A 865 -38.70 3.56 17.26
N PHE A 866 -38.86 2.24 17.17
CA PHE A 866 -39.14 1.57 15.89
C PHE A 866 -40.53 1.92 15.33
N ALA A 867 -41.50 2.29 16.17
CA ALA A 867 -42.77 2.86 15.70
C ALA A 867 -42.64 4.27 15.10
N VAL A 868 -41.58 5.03 15.43
CA VAL A 868 -41.24 6.28 14.73
C VAL A 868 -40.52 5.98 13.41
N MET A 869 -39.51 5.09 13.41
CA MET A 869 -38.86 4.61 12.18
C MET A 869 -39.88 4.14 11.13
N ARG A 870 -40.89 3.36 11.56
CA ARG A 870 -41.97 2.84 10.70
C ARG A 870 -42.90 3.89 10.09
N LYS A 871 -42.78 5.18 10.44
CA LYS A 871 -43.47 6.28 9.71
C LYS A 871 -42.76 6.66 8.41
N PHE A 872 -41.44 6.51 8.37
CA PHE A 872 -40.58 6.93 7.25
C PHE A 872 -40.10 5.73 6.43
N SER A 873 -39.84 4.60 7.10
CA SER A 873 -39.57 3.29 6.50
C SER A 873 -40.64 2.29 6.94
N PRO A 874 -41.87 2.32 6.37
CA PRO A 874 -42.98 1.46 6.79
C PRO A 874 -42.74 -0.05 6.63
N ARG A 875 -41.72 -0.42 5.86
CA ARG A 875 -41.34 -1.78 5.49
C ARG A 875 -39.81 -1.92 5.43
N GLY A 876 -39.31 -3.15 5.34
CA GLY A 876 -37.89 -3.47 5.45
C GLY A 876 -37.42 -3.61 6.91
N PRO A 877 -36.14 -3.93 7.15
CA PRO A 877 -35.63 -4.27 8.48
C PRO A 877 -35.76 -3.13 9.49
N LEU A 878 -36.07 -3.47 10.73
CA LEU A 878 -35.85 -2.54 11.85
C LEU A 878 -34.34 -2.41 12.11
N VAL A 879 -33.88 -1.18 12.31
CA VAL A 879 -32.44 -0.86 12.45
C VAL A 879 -32.24 0.18 13.55
N ASN A 880 -31.39 -0.14 14.54
CA ASN A 880 -30.78 0.85 15.42
C ASN A 880 -29.29 1.00 15.07
N THR A 881 -28.92 2.13 14.46
CA THR A 881 -27.58 2.41 13.92
C THR A 881 -26.58 2.92 14.97
N GLU A 882 -27.07 3.50 16.07
CA GLU A 882 -26.25 3.87 17.23
C GLU A 882 -26.93 3.45 18.54
N PHE A 883 -26.82 2.17 18.89
CA PHE A 883 -27.26 1.67 20.18
C PHE A 883 -26.21 1.99 21.25
N TYR A 884 -26.44 3.05 22.02
CA TYR A 884 -25.45 3.64 22.93
C TYR A 884 -25.04 2.70 24.09
N ALA A 885 -23.89 2.02 23.94
CA ALA A 885 -23.31 1.10 24.93
C ALA A 885 -22.59 1.82 26.09
N GLY A 886 -22.47 3.14 25.98
CA GLY A 886 -21.68 4.03 26.84
C GLY A 886 -22.11 5.47 26.62
N TRP A 887 -21.21 6.45 26.78
CA TRP A 887 -21.41 7.83 26.31
C TRP A 887 -20.11 8.63 26.27
N LEU A 888 -20.14 9.76 25.56
CA LEU A 888 -19.03 10.72 25.49
C LEU A 888 -18.76 11.44 26.82
N ASP A 889 -17.50 11.80 27.03
CA ASP A 889 -17.05 12.66 28.14
C ASP A 889 -16.74 14.09 27.69
N ASN A 890 -16.57 14.99 28.68
CA ASN A 890 -16.12 16.37 28.49
C ASN A 890 -15.18 16.74 29.64
N TRP A 891 -14.17 17.57 29.38
CA TRP A 891 -13.35 18.13 30.47
C TRP A 891 -14.24 18.88 31.49
N GLY A 892 -13.93 18.73 32.78
CA GLY A 892 -14.67 19.32 33.90
C GLY A 892 -16.00 18.64 34.24
N LYS A 893 -16.31 17.45 33.68
CA LYS A 893 -17.54 16.69 33.96
C LYS A 893 -17.22 15.22 34.30
N PRO A 894 -17.95 14.55 35.21
CA PRO A 894 -17.66 13.15 35.57
C PRO A 894 -17.80 12.17 34.40
N HIS A 895 -16.95 11.14 34.39
CA HIS A 895 -16.90 10.08 33.38
C HIS A 895 -18.26 9.36 33.20
N GLN A 896 -18.69 9.17 31.95
CA GLN A 896 -20.07 8.84 31.60
C GLN A 896 -20.38 7.34 31.43
N MET A 897 -20.31 6.61 32.54
CA MET A 897 -20.66 5.19 32.58
C MET A 897 -22.15 4.89 32.28
N ARG A 898 -22.43 3.67 31.79
CA ARG A 898 -23.74 3.08 31.49
C ARG A 898 -23.80 1.61 31.95
N SER A 899 -24.85 1.24 32.68
CA SER A 899 -24.99 -0.11 33.25
C SER A 899 -25.07 -1.20 32.17
N ALA A 900 -24.14 -2.16 32.21
CA ALA A 900 -24.13 -3.35 31.34
C ALA A 900 -25.46 -4.11 31.35
N THR A 901 -26.11 -4.24 32.51
CA THR A 901 -27.44 -4.87 32.63
C THR A 901 -28.53 -4.07 31.92
N SER A 902 -28.47 -2.73 31.95
CA SER A 902 -29.45 -1.89 31.23
C SER A 902 -29.27 -1.99 29.71
N ILE A 903 -28.02 -2.10 29.25
CA ILE A 903 -27.69 -2.27 27.83
C ILE A 903 -28.14 -3.66 27.36
N ALA A 904 -27.81 -4.72 28.12
CA ALA A 904 -28.25 -6.08 27.83
C ALA A 904 -29.78 -6.22 27.78
N ASN A 905 -30.51 -5.64 28.75
CA ASN A 905 -31.97 -5.72 28.80
C ASN A 905 -32.68 -5.00 27.62
N THR A 906 -32.04 -3.98 27.02
CA THR A 906 -32.59 -3.28 25.85
C THR A 906 -32.13 -3.95 24.54
N LEU A 907 -30.90 -4.45 24.48
CA LEU A 907 -30.40 -5.29 23.39
C LEU A 907 -31.26 -6.54 23.20
N ASP A 908 -31.57 -7.26 24.29
CA ASP A 908 -32.37 -8.49 24.27
C ASP A 908 -33.75 -8.26 23.63
N LYS A 909 -34.35 -7.08 23.83
CA LYS A 909 -35.58 -6.64 23.17
C LYS A 909 -35.38 -6.32 21.69
N ILE A 910 -34.35 -5.55 21.35
CA ILE A 910 -34.01 -5.19 19.95
C ILE A 910 -33.84 -6.46 19.12
N LEU A 911 -33.08 -7.44 19.63
CA LEU A 911 -32.88 -8.74 18.98
C LEU A 911 -34.17 -9.58 18.95
N SER A 912 -34.97 -9.58 20.03
CA SER A 912 -36.30 -10.23 20.05
C SER A 912 -37.29 -9.68 19.01
N MET A 913 -37.09 -8.44 18.55
CA MET A 913 -37.87 -7.81 17.47
C MET A 913 -37.31 -8.10 16.07
N ASN A 914 -36.30 -8.96 15.96
CA ASN A 914 -35.51 -9.22 14.74
C ASN A 914 -34.91 -7.93 14.12
N ALA A 915 -34.62 -6.91 14.94
CA ALA A 915 -34.01 -5.66 14.48
C ALA A 915 -32.48 -5.78 14.39
N SER A 916 -31.91 -5.29 13.29
CA SER A 916 -30.46 -5.13 13.17
C SER A 916 -29.97 -4.03 14.10
N VAL A 917 -28.77 -4.19 14.65
CA VAL A 917 -28.27 -3.30 15.70
C VAL A 917 -26.77 -3.08 15.55
N ASN A 918 -26.34 -1.84 15.79
CA ASN A 918 -24.94 -1.49 15.91
C ASN A 918 -24.64 -0.86 17.28
N PHE A 919 -23.71 -1.42 18.05
CA PHE A 919 -23.26 -0.82 19.32
C PHE A 919 -22.40 0.41 19.09
N TYR A 920 -22.84 1.58 19.54
CA TYR A 920 -22.02 2.79 19.54
C TYR A 920 -21.54 3.11 20.96
N MET A 921 -20.25 3.10 21.30
CA MET A 921 -19.14 2.41 20.62
C MET A 921 -19.04 0.93 21.04
N TYR A 922 -18.32 0.10 20.27
CA TYR A 922 -17.87 -1.22 20.74
C TYR A 922 -16.44 -1.18 21.28
N GLU A 923 -15.57 -0.44 20.62
CA GLU A 923 -14.30 0.10 21.14
C GLU A 923 -14.22 1.56 20.70
N GLY A 924 -13.98 2.48 21.64
CA GLY A 924 -13.93 3.90 21.31
C GLY A 924 -12.53 4.41 20.93
N GLY A 925 -11.48 3.92 21.58
CA GLY A 925 -10.09 4.32 21.33
C GLY A 925 -9.72 5.70 21.89
N THR A 926 -8.82 6.42 21.21
CA THR A 926 -8.22 7.68 21.69
C THR A 926 -8.32 8.79 20.64
N ASN A 927 -8.66 10.01 21.07
CA ASN A 927 -8.56 11.25 20.30
C ASN A 927 -7.09 11.75 20.29
N PHE A 928 -6.21 11.05 19.57
CA PHE A 928 -4.80 11.43 19.49
C PHE A 928 -4.58 12.83 18.88
N GLY A 929 -3.42 13.43 19.18
CA GLY A 929 -3.04 14.74 18.68
C GLY A 929 -3.98 15.87 19.13
N PHE A 930 -4.77 16.38 18.19
CA PHE A 930 -5.71 17.48 18.43
C PHE A 930 -7.15 17.11 18.04
N MET A 931 -7.42 15.83 17.76
CA MET A 931 -8.61 15.39 17.03
C MET A 931 -9.90 15.28 17.87
N ASN A 932 -9.88 15.79 19.10
CA ASN A 932 -11.07 15.84 19.95
C ASN A 932 -12.08 16.86 19.42
N GLY A 933 -13.35 16.50 19.42
CA GLY A 933 -14.45 17.43 19.22
C GLY A 933 -14.70 18.34 20.43
N ALA A 934 -15.78 19.11 20.32
CA ALA A 934 -16.35 19.86 21.42
C ALA A 934 -17.87 20.03 21.25
N GLN A 935 -18.62 19.88 22.33
CA GLN A 935 -20.01 20.32 22.40
C GLN A 935 -20.10 21.83 22.70
N TYR A 936 -21.20 22.46 22.28
CA TYR A 936 -21.50 23.86 22.61
C TYR A 936 -22.94 23.98 23.10
N SER A 937 -23.13 24.39 24.36
CA SER A 937 -24.45 24.46 24.99
C SER A 937 -24.50 25.59 26.02
N GLY A 938 -25.62 26.33 26.09
CA GLY A 938 -25.75 27.48 26.99
C GLY A 938 -24.73 28.61 26.72
N SER A 939 -24.20 28.67 25.49
CA SER A 939 -23.07 29.51 25.07
C SER A 939 -21.73 29.21 25.77
N VAL A 940 -21.57 28.00 26.31
CA VAL A 940 -20.33 27.48 26.89
C VAL A 940 -19.78 26.35 26.00
N LEU A 941 -18.46 26.34 25.78
CA LEU A 941 -17.77 25.26 25.09
C LEU A 941 -17.43 24.12 26.06
N HIS A 942 -17.62 22.89 25.62
CA HIS A 942 -17.31 21.68 26.37
C HIS A 942 -16.45 20.74 25.50
N PRO A 943 -15.10 20.89 25.55
CA PRO A 943 -14.20 20.02 24.78
C PRO A 943 -14.23 18.58 25.31
N ASN A 944 -14.20 17.62 24.38
CA ASN A 944 -14.05 16.21 24.71
C ASN A 944 -12.61 15.91 25.19
N PRO A 945 -12.41 14.90 26.05
CA PRO A 945 -11.08 14.47 26.48
C PRO A 945 -10.29 13.76 25.38
N THR A 946 -9.01 13.49 25.67
CA THR A 946 -8.14 12.70 24.79
C THR A 946 -8.54 11.24 24.80
N SER A 947 -8.94 10.69 25.95
CA SER A 947 -9.60 9.38 25.99
C SER A 947 -10.96 9.44 25.27
N TYR A 948 -11.25 8.42 24.47
CA TYR A 948 -12.61 8.12 24.00
C TYR A 948 -13.00 6.70 24.42
N ASP A 949 -12.59 6.25 25.62
CA ASP A 949 -12.96 4.95 26.21
C ASP A 949 -14.48 4.69 26.16
N TYR A 950 -15.27 5.75 26.35
CA TYR A 950 -16.73 5.78 26.21
C TYR A 950 -17.49 4.91 27.24
N ASP A 951 -16.80 4.21 28.17
CA ASP A 951 -17.33 3.03 28.86
C ASP A 951 -17.86 2.00 27.83
N ALA A 952 -17.07 1.72 26.79
CA ALA A 952 -17.41 0.77 25.74
C ALA A 952 -17.21 -0.71 26.19
N PRO A 953 -17.78 -1.69 25.47
CA PRO A 953 -17.52 -3.11 25.70
C PRO A 953 -16.03 -3.47 25.74
N LEU A 954 -15.22 -2.88 24.86
CA LEU A 954 -13.75 -2.87 24.94
C LEU A 954 -13.29 -1.48 25.39
N THR A 955 -12.36 -1.41 26.33
CA THR A 955 -11.78 -0.14 26.83
C THR A 955 -11.02 0.63 25.72
N GLU A 956 -10.63 1.89 25.97
CA GLU A 956 -9.66 2.66 25.17
C GLU A 956 -8.42 1.85 24.72
N ALA A 957 -7.90 0.96 25.57
CA ALA A 957 -6.72 0.14 25.28
C ALA A 957 -7.05 -1.30 24.82
N GLY A 958 -8.25 -1.55 24.27
CA GLY A 958 -8.67 -2.83 23.70
C GLY A 958 -8.89 -4.00 24.66
N ASP A 959 -9.02 -3.74 25.97
CA ASP A 959 -9.19 -4.78 26.97
C ASP A 959 -10.67 -5.17 27.13
N THR A 960 -10.93 -6.48 27.18
CA THR A 960 -12.28 -7.05 27.33
C THR A 960 -12.83 -6.81 28.74
N THR A 961 -14.03 -6.23 28.82
CA THR A 961 -14.68 -5.87 30.10
C THR A 961 -15.75 -6.89 30.54
N THR A 962 -16.26 -6.72 31.77
CA THR A 962 -17.48 -7.40 32.22
C THR A 962 -18.69 -7.08 31.32
N LYS A 963 -18.73 -5.88 30.72
CA LYS A 963 -19.79 -5.48 29.78
C LYS A 963 -19.72 -6.30 28.49
N PHE A 964 -18.53 -6.48 27.91
CA PHE A 964 -18.30 -7.37 26.76
C PHE A 964 -18.85 -8.78 27.03
N MET A 965 -18.54 -9.39 28.19
CA MET A 965 -19.00 -10.73 28.51
C MET A 965 -20.53 -10.84 28.65
N ILE A 966 -21.18 -9.86 29.28
CA ILE A 966 -22.65 -9.83 29.45
C ILE A 966 -23.38 -9.61 28.10
N LEU A 967 -22.82 -8.77 27.22
CA LEU A 967 -23.40 -8.54 25.89
C LEU A 967 -23.19 -9.75 24.98
N ARG A 968 -22.02 -10.41 25.03
CA ARG A 968 -21.75 -11.68 24.36
C ARG A 968 -22.72 -12.78 24.81
N GLU A 969 -22.95 -12.92 26.11
CA GLU A 969 -23.97 -13.86 26.63
C GLU A 969 -25.37 -13.52 26.09
N THR A 970 -25.71 -12.23 26.03
CA THR A 970 -27.02 -11.80 25.53
C THR A 970 -27.19 -12.06 24.04
N ILE A 971 -26.18 -11.80 23.21
CA ILE A 971 -26.19 -12.14 21.78
C ILE A 971 -26.38 -13.66 21.59
N SER A 972 -25.74 -14.50 22.42
CA SER A 972 -25.81 -15.97 22.31
C SER A 972 -27.19 -16.59 22.57
N LYS A 973 -28.17 -15.80 23.02
CA LYS A 973 -29.58 -16.20 23.14
C LYS A 973 -30.34 -16.12 21.81
N HIS A 974 -29.86 -15.29 20.89
CA HIS A 974 -30.51 -14.94 19.63
C HIS A 974 -29.72 -15.44 18.41
N GLU A 975 -28.38 -15.49 18.49
CA GLU A 975 -27.51 -15.91 17.38
C GLU A 975 -26.41 -16.90 17.80
N ALA A 976 -25.99 -17.73 16.86
CA ALA A 976 -24.88 -18.66 17.05
C ALA A 976 -23.52 -17.94 16.99
N ILE A 977 -22.90 -17.72 18.15
CA ILE A 977 -21.57 -17.09 18.24
C ILE A 977 -20.48 -18.05 17.75
N PRO A 978 -19.55 -17.63 16.88
CA PRO A 978 -18.43 -18.46 16.43
C PRO A 978 -17.58 -19.02 17.56
N VAL A 979 -17.20 -20.29 17.46
CA VAL A 979 -16.32 -20.98 18.44
C VAL A 979 -14.86 -20.63 18.16
N ILE A 980 -14.51 -19.36 18.35
CA ILE A 980 -13.14 -18.83 18.27
C ILE A 980 -12.66 -18.38 19.65
N PRO A 981 -11.34 -18.46 19.95
CA PRO A 981 -10.80 -17.91 21.17
C PRO A 981 -10.93 -16.38 21.17
N ILE A 982 -11.29 -15.80 22.31
CA ILE A 982 -11.22 -14.36 22.53
C ILE A 982 -9.72 -14.00 22.65
N PRO A 983 -9.18 -13.07 21.83
CA PRO A 983 -7.79 -12.63 21.96
C PRO A 983 -7.53 -11.99 23.33
N ALA A 984 -6.31 -12.17 23.84
CA ALA A 984 -5.94 -11.69 25.16
C ALA A 984 -5.94 -10.15 25.27
N ASN A 985 -6.18 -9.64 26.47
CA ASN A 985 -5.92 -8.24 26.82
C ASN A 985 -4.42 -7.95 26.65
N THR A 986 -4.06 -6.76 26.15
CA THR A 986 -2.64 -6.46 25.87
C THR A 986 -1.87 -6.29 27.18
N THR A 987 -0.58 -6.66 27.20
CA THR A 987 0.23 -6.53 28.42
C THR A 987 0.47 -5.05 28.71
N LYS A 988 -0.08 -4.58 29.83
CA LYS A 988 0.19 -3.24 30.38
C LYS A 988 1.42 -3.29 31.29
N PHE A 989 2.36 -2.36 31.16
CA PHE A 989 3.59 -2.30 31.96
C PHE A 989 3.79 -0.93 32.61
N ALA A 990 4.13 -0.92 33.90
CA ALA A 990 4.45 0.31 34.62
C ALA A 990 5.95 0.59 34.51
N TYR A 991 6.34 1.49 33.60
CA TYR A 991 7.73 1.94 33.44
C TYR A 991 8.20 2.81 34.62
N GLY A 992 7.28 3.30 35.47
CA GLY A 992 7.58 4.04 36.69
C GLY A 992 7.89 5.52 36.43
N LYS A 993 8.66 6.14 37.32
CA LYS A 993 8.90 7.59 37.29
C LYS A 993 9.96 7.98 36.29
N VAL A 994 9.61 8.92 35.41
CA VAL A 994 10.51 9.58 34.47
C VAL A 994 10.76 10.99 34.97
N GLN A 995 12.02 11.34 35.20
CA GLN A 995 12.42 12.70 35.56
C GLN A 995 12.38 13.61 34.32
N MET A 996 11.85 14.81 34.51
CA MET A 996 11.67 15.81 33.47
C MET A 996 12.68 16.94 33.65
N THR A 997 13.14 17.51 32.54
CA THR A 997 14.04 18.68 32.50
C THR A 997 13.47 19.70 31.53
N GLN A 998 13.40 20.97 31.93
CA GLN A 998 12.97 22.06 31.05
C GLN A 998 13.96 22.23 29.89
N ILE A 999 13.46 22.39 28.67
CA ILE A 999 14.28 22.54 27.45
C ILE A 999 14.42 24.03 27.08
N SER A 1000 13.33 24.79 27.23
CA SER A 1000 13.24 26.24 26.99
C SER A 1000 11.80 26.70 27.27
N THR A 1001 11.58 28.01 27.41
CA THR A 1001 10.23 28.59 27.33
C THR A 1001 9.70 28.50 25.91
N PHE A 1002 8.37 28.47 25.76
CA PHE A 1002 7.69 28.55 24.48
C PHE A 1002 8.02 29.87 23.75
N LEU A 1003 8.03 30.99 24.48
CA LEU A 1003 8.22 32.33 23.92
C LEU A 1003 9.63 32.54 23.32
N ASP A 1004 10.65 31.85 23.85
CA ASP A 1004 12.00 31.84 23.30
C ASP A 1004 12.16 30.92 22.08
N LEU A 1005 11.34 29.86 21.99
CA LEU A 1005 11.31 28.96 20.84
C LEU A 1005 10.42 29.45 19.67
N VAL A 1006 9.66 30.55 19.82
CA VAL A 1006 8.77 31.10 18.76
C VAL A 1006 9.42 31.16 17.36
N PRO A 1007 10.68 31.63 17.18
CA PRO A 1007 11.31 31.66 15.86
C PRO A 1007 11.55 30.27 15.24
N LYS A 1008 11.69 29.23 16.06
CA LYS A 1008 11.82 27.83 15.62
C LYS A 1008 10.46 27.17 15.42
N LEU A 1009 9.50 27.47 16.29
CA LEU A 1009 8.12 26.99 16.20
C LEU A 1009 7.41 27.50 14.94
N ALA A 1010 7.68 28.74 14.53
CA ALA A 1010 7.14 29.34 13.29
C ALA A 1010 8.00 29.07 12.05
N ALA A 1011 9.10 28.31 12.14
CA ALA A 1011 9.94 27.99 10.99
C ALA A 1011 9.24 27.01 10.02
N PRO A 1012 9.53 27.07 8.71
CA PRO A 1012 10.42 28.02 8.03
C PRO A 1012 9.76 29.39 7.72
N TYR A 1013 8.44 29.52 7.83
CA TYR A 1013 7.66 30.62 7.23
C TYR A 1013 7.70 31.93 8.02
N GLY A 1014 7.84 31.88 9.35
CA GLY A 1014 7.79 33.06 10.22
C GLY A 1014 6.36 33.61 10.41
N PRO A 1015 6.21 34.87 10.85
CA PRO A 1015 4.90 35.47 11.11
C PRO A 1015 4.21 35.98 9.85
N VAL A 1016 2.90 35.73 9.76
CA VAL A 1016 1.99 36.46 8.87
C VAL A 1016 1.78 37.86 9.44
N ASN A 1017 2.05 38.91 8.66
CA ASN A 1017 1.86 40.30 9.09
C ASN A 1017 0.51 40.83 8.59
N ALA A 1018 -0.33 41.37 9.48
CA ALA A 1018 -1.67 41.84 9.16
C ALA A 1018 -2.06 43.12 9.92
N THR A 1019 -2.92 43.96 9.33
CA THR A 1019 -3.42 45.18 10.00
C THR A 1019 -4.25 44.88 11.24
N PHE A 1020 -5.00 43.78 11.20
CA PHE A 1020 -5.88 43.28 12.27
C PHE A 1020 -5.63 41.77 12.47
N PRO A 1021 -6.10 41.15 13.56
CA PRO A 1021 -5.97 39.70 13.75
C PRO A 1021 -6.70 38.91 12.65
N LEU A 1022 -6.14 37.76 12.30
CA LEU A 1022 -6.70 36.77 11.37
C LEU A 1022 -7.01 35.47 12.13
N THR A 1023 -7.97 34.67 11.65
CA THR A 1023 -8.26 33.35 12.24
C THR A 1023 -7.15 32.34 11.92
N MET A 1024 -7.10 31.22 12.63
CA MET A 1024 -6.08 30.18 12.38
C MET A 1024 -6.15 29.67 10.93
N GLU A 1025 -7.35 29.53 10.37
CA GLU A 1025 -7.59 29.01 9.02
C GLU A 1025 -7.24 30.04 7.94
N GLN A 1026 -7.36 31.34 8.25
CA GLN A 1026 -6.91 32.43 7.39
C GLN A 1026 -5.38 32.50 7.27
N ILE A 1027 -4.64 31.99 8.26
CA ILE A 1027 -3.17 31.81 8.20
C ILE A 1027 -2.76 30.36 7.88
N GLU A 1028 -3.69 29.53 7.40
CA GLU A 1028 -3.47 28.14 6.98
C GLU A 1028 -3.01 27.18 8.09
N GLN A 1029 -3.24 27.53 9.37
CA GLN A 1029 -3.06 26.62 10.49
C GLN A 1029 -4.39 25.98 10.92
N ASN A 1030 -4.44 24.65 10.90
CA ASN A 1030 -5.66 23.93 11.26
C ASN A 1030 -5.77 23.63 12.77
N TYR A 1031 -4.68 23.27 13.46
CA TYR A 1031 -4.75 22.70 14.82
C TYR A 1031 -3.70 23.29 15.77
N GLY A 1032 -3.85 23.05 17.09
CA GLY A 1032 -2.87 23.47 18.10
C GLY A 1032 -2.98 24.93 18.53
N PHE A 1033 -1.92 25.71 18.31
CA PHE A 1033 -1.68 27.00 18.95
C PHE A 1033 -1.29 28.10 17.95
N VAL A 1034 -1.68 29.35 18.15
CA VAL A 1034 -1.20 30.52 17.38
C VAL A 1034 -0.78 31.63 18.33
N LEU A 1035 0.37 32.26 18.08
CA LEU A 1035 0.82 33.43 18.86
C LEU A 1035 0.56 34.72 18.08
N TYR A 1036 -0.27 35.60 18.65
CA TYR A 1036 -0.57 36.92 18.13
C TYR A 1036 0.25 37.98 18.87
N ARG A 1037 1.07 38.75 18.15
CA ARG A 1037 2.00 39.75 18.69
C ARG A 1037 1.72 41.15 18.12
N THR A 1038 1.78 42.19 18.97
CA THR A 1038 1.73 43.62 18.56
C THR A 1038 2.45 44.52 19.57
N GLU A 1039 2.62 45.82 19.29
CA GLU A 1039 3.14 46.83 20.21
C GLU A 1039 2.00 47.67 20.80
N ILE A 1040 1.93 47.76 22.12
CA ILE A 1040 1.01 48.63 22.87
C ILE A 1040 1.39 50.09 22.61
N PRO A 1041 0.44 50.99 22.25
CA PRO A 1041 0.76 52.38 21.99
C PRO A 1041 1.46 53.07 23.17
N LYS A 1042 2.55 53.80 22.89
CA LYS A 1042 3.46 54.37 23.91
C LYS A 1042 2.80 55.32 24.92
N GLY A 1043 1.61 55.83 24.62
CA GLY A 1043 0.78 56.59 25.57
C GLY A 1043 0.20 55.77 26.74
N PHE A 1044 0.32 54.44 26.71
CA PHE A 1044 -0.11 53.52 27.77
C PHE A 1044 1.07 52.91 28.57
N ALA A 1045 2.31 53.33 28.32
CA ALA A 1045 3.46 52.90 29.12
C ALA A 1045 3.29 53.28 30.61
N GLN A 1046 3.77 52.42 31.52
CA GLN A 1046 3.65 52.63 32.98
C GLN A 1046 2.19 52.88 33.46
N SER A 1047 1.20 52.20 32.87
CA SER A 1047 -0.23 52.40 33.16
C SER A 1047 -1.01 51.08 33.30
N THR A 1048 -2.23 51.15 33.84
CA THR A 1048 -3.16 50.02 33.88
C THR A 1048 -4.28 50.25 32.87
N VAL A 1049 -4.59 49.23 32.06
CA VAL A 1049 -5.55 49.32 30.95
C VAL A 1049 -6.44 48.08 30.87
N THR A 1050 -7.61 48.20 30.24
CA THR A 1050 -8.44 47.04 29.87
C THR A 1050 -8.12 46.64 28.44
N LEU A 1051 -7.82 45.36 28.23
CA LEU A 1051 -7.76 44.70 26.94
C LEU A 1051 -9.12 44.03 26.67
N SER A 1052 -9.78 44.39 25.58
CA SER A 1052 -11.13 43.90 25.25
C SER A 1052 -11.16 43.34 23.82
N PHE A 1053 -11.71 42.13 23.66
CA PHE A 1053 -11.87 41.45 22.36
C PHE A 1053 -13.28 41.70 21.79
N THR A 1054 -13.43 42.05 20.51
CA THR A 1054 -14.76 42.31 19.91
C THR A 1054 -15.61 41.06 19.74
N SER A 1055 -14.97 39.89 19.63
CA SER A 1055 -15.58 38.58 19.85
C SER A 1055 -14.63 37.77 20.71
N VAL A 1056 -15.16 36.86 21.54
CA VAL A 1056 -14.36 35.98 22.41
C VAL A 1056 -13.28 35.26 21.60
N ALA A 1057 -12.04 35.24 22.11
CA ALA A 1057 -10.96 34.44 21.52
C ALA A 1057 -11.30 32.95 21.56
N ARG A 1058 -10.97 32.23 20.48
CA ARG A 1058 -11.38 30.83 20.26
C ARG A 1058 -10.15 29.90 20.35
N ASP A 1059 -9.91 29.21 21.47
CA ASP A 1059 -10.79 29.00 22.63
C ASP A 1059 -10.17 29.32 23.98
N ARG A 1060 -8.85 29.51 24.04
CA ARG A 1060 -8.13 29.84 25.26
C ARG A 1060 -6.96 30.75 24.93
N ALA A 1061 -7.03 32.00 25.39
CA ALA A 1061 -6.02 33.03 25.14
C ALA A 1061 -5.21 33.28 26.42
N ILE A 1062 -3.91 32.97 26.38
CA ILE A 1062 -2.95 33.28 27.46
C ILE A 1062 -2.19 34.54 27.06
N ILE A 1063 -2.20 35.56 27.93
CA ILE A 1063 -1.84 36.94 27.57
C ILE A 1063 -0.61 37.39 28.34
N TYR A 1064 0.34 38.02 27.65
CA TYR A 1064 1.63 38.48 28.18
C TYR A 1064 1.90 39.93 27.77
N VAL A 1065 2.50 40.70 28.66
CA VAL A 1065 3.04 42.04 28.36
C VAL A 1065 4.52 42.04 28.73
N GLY A 1066 5.39 42.34 27.77
CA GLY A 1066 6.84 42.33 28.00
C GLY A 1066 7.38 40.98 28.48
N ARG A 1067 6.80 39.86 27.97
CA ARG A 1067 7.00 38.46 28.40
C ARG A 1067 6.40 38.06 29.77
N VAL A 1068 5.85 38.98 30.56
CA VAL A 1068 5.22 38.66 31.87
C VAL A 1068 3.76 38.29 31.70
N ARG A 1069 3.33 37.12 32.21
CA ARG A 1069 1.93 36.65 32.13
C ARG A 1069 0.99 37.62 32.85
N GLN A 1070 -0.06 38.05 32.17
CA GLN A 1070 -1.12 38.94 32.68
C GLN A 1070 -2.38 38.16 33.07
N GLY A 1071 -2.59 36.98 32.47
CA GLY A 1071 -3.67 36.07 32.81
C GLY A 1071 -4.10 35.20 31.63
N THR A 1072 -5.29 34.62 31.74
CA THR A 1072 -5.89 33.75 30.73
C THR A 1072 -7.37 34.08 30.58
N LEU A 1073 -7.86 34.04 29.34
CA LEU A 1073 -9.28 34.09 29.02
C LEU A 1073 -9.69 32.80 28.30
N TYR A 1074 -10.65 32.08 28.85
CA TYR A 1074 -11.35 30.98 28.16
C TYR A 1074 -12.49 31.51 27.30
N ARG A 1075 -13.03 30.65 26.44
CA ARG A 1075 -14.18 30.95 25.57
C ARG A 1075 -15.50 31.10 26.37
N ASN A 1076 -15.64 32.23 27.06
CA ASN A 1076 -16.82 32.62 27.81
C ASN A 1076 -17.34 33.98 27.29
N PRO A 1077 -18.57 34.07 26.74
CA PRO A 1077 -19.12 35.34 26.22
C PRO A 1077 -19.35 36.41 27.30
N ASN A 1078 -19.31 36.04 28.58
CA ASN A 1078 -19.43 36.97 29.69
C ASN A 1078 -18.08 37.55 30.16
N GLN A 1079 -16.97 37.13 29.55
CA GLN A 1079 -15.60 37.42 29.99
C GLN A 1079 -14.68 37.75 28.80
N THR A 1080 -15.04 38.79 28.04
CA THR A 1080 -14.31 39.29 26.86
C THR A 1080 -13.20 40.29 27.17
N GLU A 1081 -12.96 40.58 28.45
CA GLU A 1081 -12.07 41.65 28.91
C GLU A 1081 -11.11 41.17 30.02
N ILE A 1082 -9.92 41.76 30.05
CA ILE A 1082 -8.93 41.55 31.13
C ILE A 1082 -8.17 42.86 31.42
N THR A 1083 -7.80 43.08 32.68
CA THR A 1083 -6.93 44.19 33.07
C THR A 1083 -5.47 43.83 32.85
N LEU A 1084 -4.71 44.68 32.16
CA LEU A 1084 -3.27 44.56 31.96
C LEU A 1084 -2.53 45.64 32.76
N HIS A 1085 -1.35 45.29 33.28
CA HIS A 1085 -0.42 46.21 33.92
C HIS A 1085 0.80 46.44 33.02
N ILE A 1086 0.86 47.62 32.39
CA ILE A 1086 1.86 47.93 31.36
C ILE A 1086 3.11 48.53 31.99
N GLY A 1087 4.24 47.85 31.83
CA GLY A 1087 5.56 48.34 32.27
C GLY A 1087 6.21 49.28 31.24
N GLU A 1088 7.53 49.18 31.11
CA GLU A 1088 8.31 49.88 30.07
C GLU A 1088 8.41 49.07 28.77
N PHE A 1089 8.25 47.74 28.84
CA PHE A 1089 8.19 46.86 27.69
C PHE A 1089 6.76 46.79 27.13
N LEU A 1090 6.60 47.18 25.86
CA LEU A 1090 5.28 47.38 25.23
C LEU A 1090 4.84 46.25 24.29
N GLN A 1091 5.60 45.16 24.19
CA GLN A 1091 5.18 44.00 23.40
C GLN A 1091 4.00 43.29 24.09
N LEU A 1092 2.87 43.21 23.39
CA LEU A 1092 1.73 42.37 23.74
C LEU A 1092 1.83 41.05 22.97
N ASP A 1093 1.77 39.94 23.69
CA ASP A 1093 1.76 38.57 23.17
C ASP A 1093 0.50 37.85 23.65
N ILE A 1094 -0.24 37.21 22.74
CA ILE A 1094 -1.46 36.46 23.03
C ILE A 1094 -1.33 35.07 22.39
N LEU A 1095 -1.07 34.05 23.21
CA LEU A 1095 -1.00 32.65 22.79
C LEU A 1095 -2.41 32.06 22.83
N VAL A 1096 -2.97 31.68 21.69
CA VAL A 1096 -4.33 31.12 21.58
C VAL A 1096 -4.27 29.63 21.24
N GLU A 1097 -4.88 28.79 22.08
CA GLU A 1097 -5.10 27.36 21.84
C GLU A 1097 -6.48 27.12 21.21
N ASN A 1098 -6.53 26.29 20.16
CA ASN A 1098 -7.74 25.60 19.71
C ASN A 1098 -7.95 24.36 20.58
N VAL A 1099 -9.01 24.32 21.39
CA VAL A 1099 -9.30 23.19 22.29
C VAL A 1099 -10.19 22.10 21.67
N GLY A 1100 -10.55 22.24 20.39
CA GLY A 1100 -11.46 21.38 19.62
C GLY A 1100 -12.56 22.22 18.96
N ARG A 1101 -12.77 22.07 17.65
CA ARG A 1101 -13.89 22.67 16.90
C ARG A 1101 -15.21 22.01 17.29
N ILE A 1102 -16.26 22.82 17.31
CA ILE A 1102 -17.61 22.36 17.65
C ILE A 1102 -18.04 21.27 16.65
N ASN A 1103 -18.35 20.07 17.15
CA ASN A 1103 -18.62 18.90 16.32
C ASN A 1103 -20.10 18.55 16.15
N TYR A 1104 -21.01 19.30 16.78
CA TYR A 1104 -22.45 19.04 16.78
C TYR A 1104 -23.29 20.33 16.86
N GLY A 1105 -24.49 20.28 16.29
CA GLY A 1105 -25.50 21.33 16.40
C GLY A 1105 -25.26 22.56 15.48
N PRO A 1106 -25.93 23.69 15.75
CA PRO A 1106 -25.99 24.83 14.83
C PRO A 1106 -24.72 25.69 14.79
N SER A 1107 -23.74 25.45 15.66
CA SER A 1107 -22.57 26.30 15.85
C SER A 1107 -21.26 25.67 15.35
N ILE A 1108 -21.33 24.66 14.49
CA ILE A 1108 -20.17 23.97 13.91
C ILE A 1108 -19.27 24.88 13.05
N CYS A 1109 -19.80 25.98 12.50
CA CYS A 1109 -18.99 26.99 11.79
C CYS A 1109 -18.13 27.77 12.79
N ASP A 1110 -16.98 27.19 13.15
CA ASP A 1110 -16.20 27.57 14.33
C ASP A 1110 -14.73 27.90 14.02
N PRO A 1111 -14.45 28.99 13.27
CA PRO A 1111 -13.09 29.42 13.00
C PRO A 1111 -12.35 29.78 14.29
N LYS A 1112 -11.07 29.44 14.41
CA LYS A 1112 -10.29 29.49 15.65
C LYS A 1112 -9.33 30.68 15.70
N GLY A 1113 -8.73 30.93 16.87
CA GLY A 1113 -7.84 32.05 17.09
C GLY A 1113 -8.60 33.32 17.51
N ILE A 1114 -8.10 34.49 17.11
CA ILE A 1114 -8.76 35.78 17.42
C ILE A 1114 -9.73 36.14 16.29
N VAL A 1115 -11.03 36.10 16.57
CA VAL A 1115 -12.09 36.46 15.60
C VAL A 1115 -12.47 37.93 15.75
N GLY A 1116 -11.87 38.78 14.92
CA GLY A 1116 -12.11 40.23 14.90
C GLY A 1116 -11.04 41.03 15.62
N ASN A 1117 -11.40 42.21 16.13
CA ASN A 1117 -10.45 43.17 16.67
C ASN A 1117 -10.19 42.97 18.17
N VAL A 1118 -8.99 43.35 18.61
CA VAL A 1118 -8.63 43.54 20.01
C VAL A 1118 -8.43 45.03 20.25
N THR A 1119 -8.84 45.52 21.41
CA THR A 1119 -8.78 46.94 21.77
C THR A 1119 -8.11 47.15 23.13
N ILE A 1120 -7.44 48.29 23.32
CA ILE A 1120 -6.97 48.78 24.63
C ILE A 1120 -7.74 50.06 24.98
N ASN A 1121 -8.49 50.02 26.07
CA ASN A 1121 -9.41 51.08 26.50
C ASN A 1121 -10.31 51.58 25.34
N GLY A 1122 -10.82 50.64 24.51
CA GLY A 1122 -11.65 50.92 23.32
C GLY A 1122 -10.90 51.35 22.05
N ASN A 1123 -9.57 51.53 22.09
CA ASN A 1123 -8.76 51.85 20.91
C ASN A 1123 -8.30 50.56 20.23
N ILE A 1124 -8.60 50.38 18.93
CA ILE A 1124 -8.22 49.17 18.18
C ILE A 1124 -6.70 49.04 18.07
N LEU A 1125 -6.17 47.86 18.41
CA LEU A 1125 -4.78 47.49 18.18
C LEU A 1125 -4.58 47.00 16.74
N THR A 1126 -3.50 47.45 16.11
CA THR A 1126 -3.16 47.12 14.72
C THR A 1126 -1.74 46.57 14.59
N ASN A 1127 -1.29 46.30 13.36
CA ASN A 1127 0.07 45.87 13.03
C ASN A 1127 0.45 44.56 13.75
N TRP A 1128 -0.36 43.54 13.55
CA TRP A 1128 -0.21 42.22 14.15
C TRP A 1128 0.82 41.38 13.39
N GLN A 1129 1.71 40.75 14.14
CA GLN A 1129 2.52 39.61 13.70
C GLN A 1129 1.87 38.34 14.24
N ILE A 1130 1.44 37.45 13.35
CA ILE A 1130 0.68 36.25 13.69
C ILE A 1130 1.56 35.05 13.37
N TYR A 1131 2.11 34.41 14.40
CA TYR A 1131 3.04 33.29 14.27
C TYR A 1131 2.25 31.98 14.31
N PRO A 1132 2.18 31.22 13.20
CA PRO A 1132 1.73 29.84 13.26
C PRO A 1132 2.76 28.99 14.03
N ILE A 1133 2.32 27.94 14.72
CA ILE A 1133 3.14 27.18 15.67
C ILE A 1133 3.16 25.70 15.27
N ASN A 1134 4.24 25.28 14.60
CA ASN A 1134 4.52 23.88 14.36
C ASN A 1134 5.32 23.29 15.54
N LEU A 1135 4.63 22.55 16.42
CA LEU A 1135 5.27 21.86 17.55
C LEU A 1135 6.27 20.78 17.11
N ALA A 1136 6.09 20.18 15.92
CA ALA A 1136 6.99 19.14 15.42
C ALA A 1136 8.43 19.68 15.26
N ASN A 1137 8.60 20.96 14.93
CA ASN A 1137 9.92 21.61 14.81
C ASN A 1137 10.76 21.56 16.10
N VAL A 1138 10.12 21.43 17.27
CA VAL A 1138 10.81 21.27 18.57
C VAL A 1138 10.98 19.80 18.92
N VAL A 1139 9.95 18.98 18.69
CA VAL A 1139 9.95 17.55 19.08
C VAL A 1139 10.85 16.69 18.19
N SER A 1140 11.02 17.02 16.89
CA SER A 1140 11.98 16.30 16.02
C SER A 1140 13.44 16.72 16.25
N ASN A 1141 13.68 17.96 16.71
CA ASN A 1141 15.01 18.56 16.79
C ASN A 1141 15.61 18.56 18.22
N LEU A 1142 15.03 17.80 19.17
CA LEU A 1142 15.40 17.78 20.60
C LEU A 1142 16.92 17.68 20.83
N THR A 1143 17.59 16.76 20.14
CA THR A 1143 19.05 16.54 20.22
C THR A 1143 19.88 17.78 19.88
N SER A 1144 19.37 18.66 19.01
CA SER A 1144 20.02 19.95 18.69
C SER A 1144 19.77 21.02 19.76
N LEU A 1145 18.61 20.99 20.43
CA LEU A 1145 18.24 21.94 21.49
C LEU A 1145 19.03 21.64 22.76
N LEU A 1146 18.98 20.39 23.23
CA LEU A 1146 19.69 19.91 24.42
C LEU A 1146 21.22 20.10 24.33
N ARG A 1147 21.79 20.03 23.12
CA ARG A 1147 23.23 20.33 22.90
C ARG A 1147 23.56 21.82 23.00
N ASN A 1148 22.68 22.72 22.53
CA ASN A 1148 22.95 24.17 22.52
C ASN A 1148 22.87 24.80 23.92
N GLU A 1149 21.95 24.34 24.78
CA GLU A 1149 21.83 24.74 26.19
C GLU A 1149 23.18 24.61 26.93
N SER A 1150 23.94 23.53 26.67
CA SER A 1150 25.21 23.24 27.34
C SER A 1150 26.33 24.29 27.14
N ASN A 1151 26.16 25.23 26.20
CA ASN A 1151 27.10 26.34 25.97
C ASN A 1151 26.62 27.70 26.50
N ASN A 1152 25.34 27.87 26.83
CA ASN A 1152 24.73 29.17 27.15
C ASN A 1152 24.31 29.29 28.63
N ASN A 1153 25.29 29.38 29.53
CA ASN A 1153 25.07 29.66 30.96
C ASN A 1153 24.67 31.14 31.22
N VAL A 1154 23.53 31.58 30.67
CA VAL A 1154 22.83 32.83 31.05
C VAL A 1154 21.32 32.61 30.98
N LEU A 1155 20.74 32.08 32.07
CA LEU A 1155 19.32 32.34 32.36
C LEU A 1155 19.19 33.81 32.76
N ASP A 1156 18.29 34.54 32.12
CA ASP A 1156 17.99 35.94 32.46
C ASP A 1156 17.35 36.00 33.86
N PRO A 1157 17.90 36.77 34.84
CA PRO A 1157 17.35 36.84 36.20
C PRO A 1157 15.89 37.30 36.33
N PHE A 1158 15.25 37.75 35.25
CA PHE A 1158 13.83 38.09 35.20
C PHE A 1158 12.91 36.90 34.81
N ALA A 1159 13.44 35.72 34.51
CA ALA A 1159 12.69 34.62 33.87
C ALA A 1159 11.99 33.61 34.83
N ALA A 1160 11.89 33.90 36.13
CA ALA A 1160 11.20 33.05 37.10
C ALA A 1160 9.69 33.36 37.16
N ASP A 1161 8.97 33.00 36.09
CA ASP A 1161 7.50 32.92 36.07
C ASP A 1161 7.11 31.44 35.98
N ASP A 1162 6.67 30.85 37.09
CA ASP A 1162 6.30 29.41 37.17
C ASP A 1162 5.13 29.04 36.24
N PHE A 1163 4.43 30.05 35.71
CA PHE A 1163 3.30 29.93 34.79
C PHE A 1163 3.72 30.19 33.33
N ALA A 1164 5.02 30.29 33.02
CA ALA A 1164 5.51 30.46 31.65
C ALA A 1164 5.43 29.14 30.84
N PRO A 1165 4.65 29.08 29.75
CA PRO A 1165 4.52 27.87 28.93
C PRO A 1165 5.88 27.39 28.45
N SER A 1166 6.17 26.11 28.63
CA SER A 1166 7.52 25.58 28.55
C SER A 1166 7.54 24.14 28.05
N PHE A 1167 8.60 23.80 27.31
CA PHE A 1167 8.85 22.43 26.89
C PHE A 1167 9.71 21.71 27.92
N PHE A 1168 9.38 20.44 28.19
CA PHE A 1168 10.12 19.56 29.11
C PHE A 1168 10.43 18.23 28.42
N HIS A 1169 11.64 17.71 28.60
CA HIS A 1169 12.10 16.40 28.10
C HIS A 1169 12.34 15.41 29.24
N GLY A 1170 12.06 14.14 29.01
CA GLY A 1170 12.46 13.04 29.89
C GLY A 1170 12.64 11.73 29.11
N GLU A 1171 13.42 10.79 29.63
CA GLU A 1171 13.67 9.49 29.00
C GLU A 1171 12.85 8.39 29.70
N ILE A 1172 11.93 7.78 28.97
CA ILE A 1172 11.19 6.59 29.41
C ILE A 1172 12.17 5.41 29.40
N PRO A 1173 12.39 4.71 30.53
CA PRO A 1173 13.30 3.58 30.57
C PRO A 1173 12.78 2.41 29.70
N PRO A 1174 13.67 1.59 29.13
CA PRO A 1174 13.26 0.40 28.38
C PRO A 1174 12.55 -0.63 29.27
N ASN A 1175 11.69 -1.46 28.67
CA ASN A 1175 11.06 -2.58 29.40
C ASN A 1175 12.11 -3.64 29.78
N PRO A 1176 12.40 -3.88 31.07
CA PRO A 1176 13.38 -4.88 31.49
C PRO A 1176 12.94 -6.33 31.19
N LYS A 1177 11.69 -6.54 30.76
CA LYS A 1177 11.13 -7.87 30.41
C LYS A 1177 11.20 -8.20 28.91
N GLY A 1178 11.69 -7.29 28.05
CA GLY A 1178 11.83 -7.53 26.61
C GLY A 1178 11.24 -6.40 25.76
N ASN A 1179 10.27 -6.74 24.91
CA ASN A 1179 9.65 -5.81 23.96
C ASN A 1179 8.89 -4.67 24.67
N ALA A 1180 8.62 -3.60 23.91
CA ALA A 1180 7.67 -2.58 24.31
C ALA A 1180 6.31 -3.19 24.71
N SER A 1181 5.61 -2.49 25.59
CA SER A 1181 4.32 -2.89 26.16
C SER A 1181 3.52 -1.63 26.45
N ASP A 1182 2.20 -1.71 26.29
CA ASP A 1182 1.28 -0.59 26.53
C ASP A 1182 1.45 -0.03 27.95
N THR A 1183 1.22 1.27 28.11
CA THR A 1183 1.27 1.94 29.42
C THR A 1183 0.32 3.12 29.42
N PHE A 1184 0.09 3.71 30.60
CA PHE A 1184 -0.63 4.96 30.74
C PHE A 1184 0.31 6.00 31.36
N LEU A 1185 0.36 7.21 30.76
CA LEU A 1185 1.14 8.34 31.25
C LEU A 1185 0.30 9.12 32.27
N GLN A 1186 0.75 9.16 33.52
CA GLN A 1186 0.17 9.96 34.61
C GLN A 1186 1.06 11.18 34.90
N LEU A 1187 0.44 12.35 35.08
CA LEU A 1187 1.16 13.63 35.25
C LEU A 1187 0.85 14.28 36.61
N PRO A 1188 1.36 13.74 37.73
CA PRO A 1188 1.07 14.25 39.07
C PRO A 1188 1.67 15.65 39.28
N GLY A 1189 0.83 16.63 39.60
CA GLY A 1189 1.25 18.02 39.87
C GLY A 1189 1.50 18.88 38.63
N TRP A 1190 1.31 18.34 37.42
CA TRP A 1190 1.25 19.11 36.17
C TRP A 1190 -0.16 19.70 35.99
N SER A 1191 -0.28 20.76 35.21
CA SER A 1191 -1.51 21.54 35.11
C SER A 1191 -2.25 21.25 33.81
N LYS A 1192 -1.74 21.71 32.67
CA LYS A 1192 -2.40 21.53 31.36
C LYS A 1192 -1.40 21.57 30.23
N GLY A 1193 -1.51 20.64 29.28
CA GLY A 1193 -0.58 20.64 28.16
C GLY A 1193 -0.80 19.57 27.12
N GLN A 1194 0.25 19.38 26.32
CA GLN A 1194 0.33 18.41 25.23
C GLN A 1194 1.48 17.43 25.50
N ALA A 1195 1.29 16.14 25.23
CA ALA A 1195 2.31 15.09 25.44
C ALA A 1195 2.71 14.38 24.15
N PHE A 1196 4.00 14.12 23.97
CA PHE A 1196 4.58 13.44 22.81
C PHE A 1196 5.53 12.34 23.25
N VAL A 1197 5.47 11.17 22.60
CA VAL A 1197 6.42 10.06 22.80
C VAL A 1197 7.05 9.70 21.45
N ASN A 1198 8.38 9.74 21.36
CA ASN A 1198 9.14 9.49 20.13
C ASN A 1198 8.63 10.29 18.90
N GLY A 1199 8.12 11.51 19.13
CA GLY A 1199 7.51 12.36 18.09
C GLY A 1199 5.99 12.19 17.92
N PHE A 1200 5.43 11.04 18.28
CA PHE A 1200 3.99 10.80 18.20
C PHE A 1200 3.23 11.61 19.27
N ASN A 1201 2.20 12.34 18.85
CA ASN A 1201 1.43 13.22 19.72
C ASN A 1201 0.28 12.45 20.41
N LEU A 1202 0.48 12.10 21.69
CA LEU A 1202 -0.49 11.35 22.49
C LEU A 1202 -1.80 12.10 22.74
N GLY A 1203 -1.79 13.43 22.66
CA GLY A 1203 -2.94 14.28 22.93
C GLY A 1203 -2.73 15.24 24.10
N ARG A 1204 -3.84 15.71 24.66
CA ARG A 1204 -3.91 16.73 25.72
C ARG A 1204 -3.98 16.10 27.10
N TYR A 1205 -3.30 16.69 28.07
CA TYR A 1205 -3.52 16.39 29.49
C TYR A 1205 -4.09 17.61 30.23
N TRP A 1206 -4.97 17.36 31.20
CA TRP A 1206 -5.55 18.40 32.06
C TRP A 1206 -6.01 17.83 33.42
N PRO A 1207 -5.10 17.18 34.19
CA PRO A 1207 -5.46 16.47 35.42
C PRO A 1207 -6.03 17.37 36.53
N VAL A 1208 -5.77 18.69 36.50
CA VAL A 1208 -6.38 19.65 37.44
C VAL A 1208 -7.85 19.97 37.14
N VAL A 1209 -8.39 19.50 36.01
CA VAL A 1209 -9.80 19.68 35.59
C VAL A 1209 -10.55 18.35 35.46
N GLY A 1210 -9.88 17.26 35.03
CA GLY A 1210 -10.48 15.93 34.95
C GLY A 1210 -11.60 15.78 33.90
N PRO A 1211 -12.18 14.57 33.72
CA PRO A 1211 -11.99 13.37 34.54
C PRO A 1211 -10.76 12.53 34.15
N GLN A 1212 -10.14 12.81 32.99
CA GLN A 1212 -8.95 12.09 32.53
C GLN A 1212 -7.69 12.56 33.26
N GLU A 1213 -7.08 11.67 34.05
CA GLU A 1213 -5.80 11.89 34.74
C GLU A 1213 -4.62 11.19 34.02
N THR A 1214 -4.90 10.19 33.18
CA THR A 1214 -3.88 9.45 32.41
C THR A 1214 -4.15 9.42 30.91
N LEU A 1215 -3.11 9.50 30.09
CA LEU A 1215 -3.18 9.28 28.64
C LEU A 1215 -2.76 7.85 28.30
N PHE A 1216 -3.44 7.18 27.36
CA PHE A 1216 -3.00 5.90 26.82
C PHE A 1216 -1.74 6.08 25.96
N VAL A 1217 -0.76 5.18 26.12
CA VAL A 1217 0.49 5.14 25.37
C VAL A 1217 0.62 3.75 24.74
N PRO A 1218 0.35 3.61 23.42
CA PRO A 1218 0.43 2.32 22.75
C PRO A 1218 1.87 1.83 22.61
N ALA A 1219 2.08 0.52 22.68
CA ALA A 1219 3.40 -0.11 22.54
C ALA A 1219 4.10 0.23 21.22
N SER A 1220 3.34 0.53 20.16
CA SER A 1220 3.84 0.88 18.83
C SER A 1220 4.58 2.22 18.73
N VAL A 1221 4.40 3.15 19.69
CA VAL A 1221 5.13 4.43 19.71
C VAL A 1221 6.36 4.42 20.63
N LEU A 1222 6.58 3.33 21.37
CA LEU A 1222 7.73 3.14 22.24
C LEU A 1222 8.89 2.47 21.48
N SER A 1223 10.12 2.79 21.88
CA SER A 1223 11.33 2.29 21.23
C SER A 1223 11.47 0.76 21.37
N PRO A 1224 11.76 0.02 20.29
CA PRO A 1224 12.04 -1.41 20.36
C PRO A 1224 13.42 -1.71 20.98
N ASN A 1225 13.70 -3.00 21.19
CA ASN A 1225 15.05 -3.52 21.45
C ASN A 1225 15.81 -2.86 22.61
N GLN A 1226 15.11 -2.66 23.74
CA GLN A 1226 15.65 -2.15 25.01
C GLN A 1226 16.31 -0.75 24.93
N GLN A 1227 15.94 0.07 23.95
CA GLN A 1227 16.30 1.50 23.95
C GLN A 1227 15.32 2.31 24.80
N PRO A 1228 15.75 3.43 25.42
CA PRO A 1228 14.83 4.39 26.03
C PRO A 1228 13.93 5.03 24.95
N SER A 1229 12.79 5.58 25.38
CA SER A 1229 11.90 6.37 24.52
C SER A 1229 11.90 7.83 24.98
N SER A 1230 11.92 8.78 24.06
CA SER A 1230 11.87 10.21 24.39
C SER A 1230 10.44 10.63 24.71
N LEU A 1231 10.23 11.25 25.87
CA LEU A 1231 9.01 11.95 26.23
C LEU A 1231 9.25 13.47 26.13
N VAL A 1232 8.31 14.18 25.50
CA VAL A 1232 8.23 15.64 25.54
C VAL A 1232 6.86 16.07 26.04
N LEU A 1233 6.85 17.04 26.95
CA LEU A 1233 5.65 17.78 27.34
C LEU A 1233 5.78 19.24 26.88
N LEU A 1234 4.67 19.82 26.45
CA LEU A 1234 4.45 21.28 26.47
C LEU A 1234 3.45 21.55 27.60
N GLU A 1235 3.90 22.15 28.69
CA GLU A 1235 3.06 22.62 29.80
C GLU A 1235 2.70 24.10 29.58
N LEU A 1236 1.49 24.50 29.97
CA LEU A 1236 0.88 25.79 29.64
C LEU A 1236 0.51 26.64 30.87
N ASP A 1237 0.35 26.02 32.04
CA ASP A 1237 -0.31 26.63 33.21
C ASP A 1237 0.40 26.39 34.54
N GLY A 1238 1.34 25.44 34.62
CA GLY A 1238 2.21 25.30 35.79
C GLY A 1238 2.83 23.91 35.87
N ALA A 1239 4.17 23.85 35.89
CA ALA A 1239 4.93 22.61 36.03
C ALA A 1239 5.34 22.39 37.50
N PRO A 1240 5.40 21.15 38.01
CA PRO A 1240 5.80 20.84 39.39
C PRO A 1240 7.34 20.93 39.59
N CYS A 1241 8.01 21.87 38.92
CA CYS A 1241 9.44 21.85 38.68
C CYS A 1241 10.28 22.89 39.47
N GLU A 1242 9.67 23.62 40.41
CA GLU A 1242 10.38 24.44 41.42
C GLU A 1242 11.48 23.62 42.14
N PHE A 1243 11.21 22.34 42.39
CA PHE A 1243 12.16 21.39 42.98
C PHE A 1243 12.40 20.19 42.04
N PRO A 1244 13.66 19.76 41.82
CA PRO A 1244 13.96 18.56 41.02
C PRO A 1244 13.32 17.26 41.55
N SER A 1245 12.93 17.21 42.83
CA SER A 1245 12.23 16.06 43.42
C SER A 1245 10.76 15.92 43.01
N SER A 1246 10.14 16.98 42.46
CA SER A 1246 8.75 17.00 42.01
C SER A 1246 8.59 17.10 40.49
N CYS A 1247 9.66 17.42 39.76
CA CYS A 1247 9.67 17.55 38.30
C CYS A 1247 9.68 16.16 37.58
N PHE A 1248 8.66 15.33 37.79
CA PHE A 1248 8.56 14.00 37.20
C PHE A 1248 7.17 13.71 36.64
N VAL A 1249 7.07 12.70 35.76
CA VAL A 1249 5.84 12.00 35.41
C VAL A 1249 5.92 10.53 35.81
N GLU A 1250 4.81 9.80 35.80
CA GLU A 1250 4.79 8.39 36.19
C GLU A 1250 4.02 7.53 35.17
N PHE A 1251 4.67 6.47 34.70
CA PHE A 1251 4.12 5.52 33.74
C PHE A 1251 3.56 4.30 34.46
N VAL A 1252 2.24 4.12 34.38
CA VAL A 1252 1.47 3.16 35.18
C VAL A 1252 0.77 2.12 34.30
N ALA A 1253 0.56 0.91 34.85
CA ALA A 1253 -0.03 -0.22 34.13
C ALA A 1253 -1.58 -0.24 34.12
N SER A 1254 -2.25 0.85 34.51
CA SER A 1254 -3.71 0.93 34.57
C SER A 1254 -4.19 2.37 34.38
N PRO A 1255 -5.30 2.62 33.67
CA PRO A 1255 -5.79 3.97 33.41
C PRO A 1255 -6.46 4.61 34.64
N SER A 1256 -6.40 5.93 34.72
CA SER A 1256 -7.33 6.75 35.51
C SER A 1256 -8.02 7.75 34.58
N ILE A 1257 -9.26 7.42 34.20
CA ILE A 1257 -10.13 8.24 33.34
C ILE A 1257 -11.38 8.76 34.06
N ASN A 1258 -11.52 8.46 35.36
CA ASN A 1258 -12.62 8.88 36.23
C ASN A 1258 -12.09 9.53 37.50
N GLY A 1259 -11.19 10.49 37.32
CA GLY A 1259 -10.55 11.29 38.35
C GLY A 1259 -11.47 12.35 38.96
N THR A 1260 -10.89 13.20 39.81
CA THR A 1260 -11.62 14.34 40.39
C THR A 1260 -11.86 15.41 39.32
N VAL A 1261 -13.04 16.04 39.31
CA VAL A 1261 -13.42 17.04 38.31
C VAL A 1261 -13.57 18.44 38.89
N HIS A 1262 -13.10 19.44 38.15
CA HIS A 1262 -13.14 20.85 38.52
C HIS A 1262 -13.71 21.70 37.35
N PRO A 1263 -14.31 22.87 37.64
CA PRO A 1263 -14.73 23.82 36.61
C PRO A 1263 -13.58 24.29 35.70
N ILE A 1264 -13.93 24.77 34.50
CA ILE A 1264 -13.01 25.45 33.59
C ILE A 1264 -13.27 26.95 33.72
N ASP A 1265 -12.56 27.56 34.67
CA ASP A 1265 -12.68 28.97 35.09
C ASP A 1265 -11.36 29.73 34.81
#